data_AF-A0A523TQ89-F1
#
_entry.id   AF-A0A523TQ89-F1
#
_cell.length_a   1.000
_cell.length_b   1.000
_cell.length_c   1.000
_cell.angle_alpha   90.00
_cell.angle_beta   90.00
_cell.angle_gamma   90.00
#
_symmetry.space_group_name_H-M   'P 1'
#
loop_
_entity.id
_entity.type
_entity.pdbx_description
1 polymer ?
#
loop_
_entity_poly.entity_id
_entity_poly.type
_entity_poly.pdbx_seq_one_letter_code
_entity_poly.pdbx_strand_id
1 'polypeptide(L)'
;MSYRKFGKCDDYDVSPDETRGVISTHGEILTRPLDQGRVGQITDGPARDRKPRYSPDGKKIAFISDRTKQDEVYVVDADGKNLVKVTDSDTRKYEFDWSPDGKHISVSRSDNTLWVYNLEEKSGRLLLKYEETAPRGIYWSPDGRWIAFLKANKDLEYDACIISAIDNSTVGTVEHIVVENLPFDEWIVAFTKEKLFFLSSTELEGTNHLYAVSLAREAEDPDDPEVKAARAKKKPGAKKPPAAKPKKKEKGEGEKPGSEKPGDEKPEKKEEKKKEIKLPEVKIDFDRIEKRVRKLFEVKGELKSAAVSPDGKKIVAVVTEPVADEEKDNLYLFDPEAEKSKFKKIGSVKEVSSLGFSPKGKEIFYLSGGRLYHRAPGPGSPKPVAVSVKVKVDTAKEFEQIFHECWRMLKHAFYDPDMHEVDWEAMRDKYAAVLPSVTDRDALGTVINRMLGELKASHMGYYAPREPSSGVSTLSFGLELEADAESGLYRIGHIYEYGPALKDWANVSEGDYLFAVDGKPLAAGDNYHRMLNHPLNDRLDLTVGPNADGSDNRSTRIKLIGSTGLWRLRYRKWVDDNRRRVEERSGGRLAYTHILSMSRPYLEQFKRELMQYRQKEGVVIDVRNNGGGYIDVYLLDFLEKKKYGYRTYNREAVKIDRPRHGFYGPKVVLTNEYSFSNAEIFPRGFRDLGLGKLIGIKTGGGVIGTSSYTLIDGSRIRTPVVGAYARDGTNLENWGVNPDIKIDRTPEDDLVGRYPQLDGAIDELLKSLPAERQK
;
A
#
# COMPACT_ATOMS: atom_id res chain seq x y z
N MET A 1 32.08 -5.71 -14.91
CA MET A 1 31.19 -4.62 -15.37
C MET A 1 30.39 -5.06 -16.58
N SER A 2 29.12 -4.65 -16.68
CA SER A 2 28.27 -4.85 -17.86
C SER A 2 27.30 -3.66 -18.04
N TYR A 3 26.80 -3.44 -19.27
CA TYR A 3 25.77 -2.42 -19.52
C TYR A 3 24.40 -3.09 -19.54
N ARG A 4 23.60 -2.88 -18.49
CA ARG A 4 22.23 -3.42 -18.37
C ARG A 4 21.22 -2.37 -18.82
N LYS A 5 20.16 -2.82 -19.49
CA LYS A 5 19.09 -1.95 -19.99
C LYS A 5 17.95 -1.90 -18.99
N PHE A 6 17.72 -0.74 -18.39
CA PHE A 6 16.59 -0.49 -17.50
C PHE A 6 15.50 0.27 -18.25
N GLY A 7 14.25 0.06 -17.86
CA GLY A 7 13.07 0.74 -18.42
C GLY A 7 12.04 1.11 -17.36
N LYS A 8 12.38 0.92 -16.08
CA LYS A 8 11.56 1.25 -14.91
C LYS A 8 11.91 2.66 -14.44
N CYS A 9 10.89 3.43 -14.09
CA CYS A 9 11.01 4.70 -13.39
C CYS A 9 10.75 4.43 -11.91
N ASP A 10 11.69 4.81 -11.04
CA ASP A 10 11.56 4.62 -9.59
C ASP A 10 10.94 5.86 -8.93
N ASP A 11 11.51 7.04 -9.22
CA ASP A 11 11.00 8.36 -8.86
C ASP A 11 11.14 9.33 -10.05
N TYR A 12 10.44 10.48 -10.02
CA TYR A 12 10.58 11.54 -11.02
C TYR A 12 10.22 12.93 -10.46
N ASP A 13 10.63 13.97 -11.19
CA ASP A 13 10.09 15.33 -11.10
C ASP A 13 10.11 16.01 -12.49
N VAL A 14 9.41 17.12 -12.67
CA VAL A 14 9.25 17.85 -13.94
C VAL A 14 9.82 19.25 -13.83
N SER A 15 10.59 19.69 -14.83
CA SER A 15 11.22 21.01 -14.80
C SER A 15 10.18 22.15 -14.78
N PRO A 16 10.45 23.29 -14.11
CA PRO A 16 9.51 24.41 -14.01
C PRO A 16 9.05 24.98 -15.37
N ASP A 17 9.87 24.85 -16.41
CA ASP A 17 9.53 25.24 -17.78
C ASP A 17 8.65 24.20 -18.50
N GLU A 18 8.40 23.03 -17.91
CA GLU A 18 7.65 21.88 -18.45
C GLU A 18 8.26 21.29 -19.73
N THR A 19 9.59 21.35 -19.92
CA THR A 19 10.25 20.77 -21.10
C THR A 19 10.96 19.44 -20.83
N ARG A 20 11.42 19.21 -19.59
CA ARG A 20 12.17 18.01 -19.19
C ARG A 20 11.58 17.34 -17.95
N GLY A 21 11.77 16.02 -17.86
CA GLY A 21 11.66 15.29 -16.61
C GLY A 21 13.06 14.94 -16.09
N VAL A 22 13.22 14.97 -14.77
CA VAL A 22 14.31 14.28 -14.05
C VAL A 22 13.76 12.99 -13.48
N ILE A 23 14.52 11.91 -13.57
CA ILE A 23 14.07 10.55 -13.31
C ILE A 23 15.17 9.79 -12.57
N SER A 24 14.80 9.01 -11.54
CA SER A 24 15.65 7.95 -10.99
C SER A 24 15.31 6.60 -11.62
N THR A 25 16.33 5.82 -11.94
CA THR A 25 16.20 4.43 -12.40
C THR A 25 17.42 3.64 -11.96
N HIS A 26 17.20 2.55 -11.21
CA HIS A 26 18.28 1.67 -10.75
C HIS A 26 19.42 2.41 -10.00
N GLY A 27 19.06 3.40 -9.18
CA GLY A 27 20.01 4.22 -8.43
C GLY A 27 20.70 5.34 -9.22
N GLU A 28 20.38 5.52 -10.51
CA GLU A 28 20.94 6.61 -11.32
C GLU A 28 19.92 7.68 -11.64
N ILE A 29 20.35 8.95 -11.64
CA ILE A 29 19.56 10.11 -12.01
C ILE A 29 19.91 10.56 -13.43
N LEU A 30 18.87 10.82 -14.21
CA LEU A 30 18.95 11.35 -15.57
C LEU A 30 17.89 12.42 -15.81
N THR A 31 18.18 13.35 -16.71
CA THR A 31 17.19 14.27 -17.26
C THR A 31 16.89 13.92 -18.71
N ARG A 32 15.66 14.12 -19.17
CA ARG A 32 15.32 14.02 -20.59
C ARG A 32 14.15 14.91 -20.97
N PRO A 33 14.00 15.31 -22.25
CA PRO A 33 12.78 15.93 -22.74
C PRO A 33 11.59 15.02 -22.44
N LEU A 34 10.42 15.61 -22.16
CA LEU A 34 9.18 14.85 -21.94
C LEU A 34 8.77 14.09 -23.22
N ASP A 35 8.86 14.77 -24.36
CA ASP A 35 8.79 14.21 -25.71
C ASP A 35 10.15 13.61 -26.15
N GLN A 36 10.45 13.59 -27.45
CA GLN A 36 11.70 13.04 -27.99
C GLN A 36 12.88 14.00 -27.83
N GLY A 37 14.09 13.45 -27.60
CA GLY A 37 15.35 14.20 -27.67
C GLY A 37 16.43 13.65 -26.72
N ARG A 38 17.48 14.45 -26.50
CA ARG A 38 18.70 14.02 -25.81
C ARG A 38 18.51 13.85 -24.29
N VAL A 39 18.72 12.62 -23.83
CA VAL A 39 18.93 12.28 -22.42
C VAL A 39 20.26 12.87 -21.94
N GLY A 40 20.27 13.46 -20.74
CA GLY A 40 21.47 13.89 -20.01
C GLY A 40 21.61 13.03 -18.75
N GLN A 41 22.79 12.47 -18.55
CA GLN A 41 23.14 11.73 -17.34
C GLN A 41 23.57 12.73 -16.26
N ILE A 42 23.05 12.58 -15.03
CA ILE A 42 23.37 13.47 -13.90
C ILE A 42 24.29 12.76 -12.90
N THR A 43 24.16 11.44 -12.77
CA THR A 43 24.99 10.59 -11.90
C THR A 43 25.54 9.40 -12.70
N ASP A 44 26.68 8.87 -12.26
CA ASP A 44 27.29 7.63 -12.78
C ASP A 44 28.03 6.97 -11.61
N GLY A 45 27.49 5.91 -11.03
CA GLY A 45 28.10 5.29 -9.84
C GLY A 45 27.32 4.14 -9.20
N PRO A 46 27.95 3.42 -8.25
CA PRO A 46 27.32 2.28 -7.56
C PRO A 46 26.43 2.71 -6.37
N ALA A 47 26.27 4.01 -6.12
CA ALA A 47 25.43 4.52 -5.06
C ALA A 47 23.96 4.57 -5.53
N ARG A 48 23.03 4.62 -4.58
CA ARG A 48 21.61 4.79 -4.88
C ARG A 48 21.18 6.24 -4.78
N ASP A 49 21.16 6.90 -5.94
CA ASP A 49 20.62 8.24 -6.11
C ASP A 49 19.11 8.17 -6.43
N ARG A 50 18.28 8.82 -5.61
CA ARG A 50 16.81 8.64 -5.60
C ARG A 50 16.05 9.91 -5.20
N LYS A 51 14.73 9.92 -5.43
CA LYS A 51 13.83 11.08 -5.21
C LYS A 51 14.39 12.41 -5.77
N PRO A 52 14.73 12.50 -7.08
CA PRO A 52 15.23 13.75 -7.64
C PRO A 52 14.12 14.81 -7.69
N ARG A 53 14.46 16.07 -7.38
CA ARG A 53 13.56 17.23 -7.40
C ARG A 53 14.24 18.43 -8.02
N TYR A 54 13.62 19.08 -8.99
CA TYR A 54 14.15 20.32 -9.57
C TYR A 54 14.06 21.48 -8.58
N SER A 55 15.03 22.38 -8.61
CA SER A 55 14.89 23.70 -7.97
C SER A 55 13.77 24.51 -8.64
N PRO A 56 13.16 25.49 -7.96
CA PRO A 56 12.07 26.31 -8.52
C PRO A 56 12.43 27.09 -9.80
N ASP A 57 13.72 27.37 -10.04
CA ASP A 57 14.23 27.97 -11.27
C ASP A 57 14.68 26.96 -12.35
N GLY A 58 14.64 25.65 -12.03
CA GLY A 58 15.04 24.55 -12.91
C GLY A 58 16.55 24.41 -13.13
N LYS A 59 17.39 25.23 -12.47
CA LYS A 59 18.85 25.24 -12.70
C LYS A 59 19.59 24.17 -11.90
N LYS A 60 18.98 23.63 -10.86
CA LYS A 60 19.57 22.61 -9.98
C LYS A 60 18.61 21.43 -9.78
N ILE A 61 19.17 20.32 -9.33
CA ILE A 61 18.47 19.10 -8.94
C ILE A 61 18.95 18.73 -7.54
N ALA A 62 18.02 18.54 -6.61
CA ALA A 62 18.29 17.93 -5.32
C ALA A 62 17.86 16.45 -5.35
N PHE A 63 18.53 15.60 -4.58
CA PHE A 63 18.21 14.18 -4.49
C PHE A 63 18.80 13.55 -3.21
N ILE A 64 18.31 12.39 -2.81
CA ILE A 64 18.93 11.59 -1.73
C ILE A 64 19.94 10.63 -2.36
N SER A 65 21.13 10.53 -1.77
CA SER A 65 22.20 9.61 -2.17
C SER A 65 22.75 8.88 -0.96
N ASP A 66 23.20 7.64 -1.15
CA ASP A 66 23.94 6.89 -0.13
C ASP A 66 25.44 6.73 -0.43
N ARG A 67 26.01 7.60 -1.29
CA ARG A 67 27.42 7.54 -1.71
C ARG A 67 28.44 7.66 -0.55
N THR A 68 28.04 8.25 0.57
CA THR A 68 28.81 8.33 1.82
C THR A 68 28.56 7.15 2.77
N LYS A 69 27.88 6.10 2.29
CA LYS A 69 27.30 4.97 3.05
C LYS A 69 26.16 5.35 4.01
N GLN A 70 25.89 6.65 4.21
CA GLN A 70 24.73 7.23 4.89
C GLN A 70 23.81 7.91 3.87
N ASP A 71 22.50 7.94 4.14
CA ASP A 71 21.56 8.71 3.30
C ASP A 71 21.81 10.22 3.50
N GLU A 72 22.19 10.95 2.46
CA GLU A 72 22.33 12.42 2.53
C GLU A 72 21.65 13.09 1.33
N VAL A 73 21.18 14.33 1.52
CA VAL A 73 20.69 15.16 0.42
C VAL A 73 21.88 15.80 -0.29
N TYR A 74 21.90 15.67 -1.60
CA TYR A 74 22.84 16.32 -2.50
C TYR A 74 22.11 17.29 -3.41
N VAL A 75 22.84 18.33 -3.84
CA VAL A 75 22.40 19.29 -4.86
C VAL A 75 23.45 19.31 -5.97
N VAL A 76 22.99 19.30 -7.22
CA VAL A 76 23.83 19.36 -8.43
C VAL A 76 23.21 20.36 -9.41
N ASP A 77 24.00 20.98 -10.27
CA ASP A 77 23.47 21.78 -11.38
C ASP A 77 22.75 20.86 -12.39
N ALA A 78 21.75 21.38 -13.10
CA ALA A 78 20.88 20.60 -13.99
C ALA A 78 21.60 20.01 -15.22
N ASP A 79 22.88 20.34 -15.43
CA ASP A 79 23.77 19.74 -16.43
C ASP A 79 24.71 18.65 -15.86
N GLY A 80 24.59 18.32 -14.57
CA GLY A 80 25.38 17.31 -13.86
C GLY A 80 26.64 17.84 -13.17
N LYS A 81 26.92 19.15 -13.20
CA LYS A 81 28.12 19.73 -12.58
C LYS A 81 27.89 20.23 -11.15
N ASN A 82 28.99 20.54 -10.45
CA ASN A 82 28.99 21.23 -9.15
C ASN A 82 28.15 20.52 -8.08
N LEU A 83 28.32 19.20 -7.95
CA LEU A 83 27.71 18.41 -6.89
C LEU A 83 28.17 18.87 -5.50
N VAL A 84 27.22 19.14 -4.61
CA VAL A 84 27.43 19.57 -3.22
C VAL A 84 26.59 18.70 -2.27
N LYS A 85 27.21 18.23 -1.18
CA LYS A 85 26.50 17.58 -0.06
C LYS A 85 25.82 18.66 0.79
N VAL A 86 24.52 18.51 1.08
CA VAL A 86 23.73 19.48 1.88
C VAL A 86 23.59 19.04 3.33
N THR A 87 23.36 17.75 3.56
CA THR A 87 23.19 17.19 4.91
C THR A 87 24.40 16.38 5.37
N ASP A 88 24.61 16.31 6.69
CA ASP A 88 25.68 15.54 7.31
C ASP A 88 25.17 15.01 8.66
N SER A 89 24.56 13.82 8.65
CA SER A 89 23.90 13.24 9.83
C SER A 89 23.57 11.76 9.62
N ASP A 90 23.95 10.92 10.60
CA ASP A 90 23.69 9.47 10.63
C ASP A 90 22.21 9.14 10.90
N THR A 91 21.36 9.52 9.94
CA THR A 91 19.91 9.39 9.98
C THR A 91 19.41 9.04 8.58
N ARG A 92 18.35 8.22 8.50
CA ARG A 92 17.60 8.06 7.25
C ARG A 92 16.86 9.36 6.95
N LYS A 93 16.95 9.83 5.70
CA LYS A 93 16.18 10.99 5.22
C LYS A 93 14.87 10.48 4.60
N TYR A 94 13.73 10.78 5.21
CA TYR A 94 12.43 10.29 4.75
C TYR A 94 11.95 11.05 3.51
N GLU A 95 11.94 12.37 3.62
CA GLU A 95 11.51 13.31 2.59
C GLU A 95 12.29 14.62 2.70
N PHE A 96 12.38 15.32 1.57
CA PHE A 96 12.91 16.67 1.50
C PHE A 96 12.10 17.49 0.49
N ASP A 97 12.11 18.81 0.65
CA ASP A 97 11.47 19.73 -0.31
C ASP A 97 12.26 21.03 -0.44
N TRP A 98 12.15 21.67 -1.60
CA TRP A 98 12.78 22.97 -1.89
C TRP A 98 11.90 24.11 -1.37
N SER A 99 12.49 25.12 -0.76
CA SER A 99 11.81 26.41 -0.61
C SER A 99 11.55 27.04 -1.99
N PRO A 100 10.46 27.80 -2.19
CA PRO A 100 10.11 28.39 -3.50
C PRO A 100 11.13 29.40 -4.06
N ASP A 101 11.99 29.97 -3.22
CA ASP A 101 13.11 30.83 -3.65
C ASP A 101 14.35 30.03 -4.13
N GLY A 102 14.36 28.71 -3.91
CA GLY A 102 15.48 27.82 -4.24
C GLY A 102 16.69 27.95 -3.31
N LYS A 103 16.58 28.67 -2.18
CA LYS A 103 17.69 28.91 -1.25
C LYS A 103 17.78 27.90 -0.11
N HIS A 104 16.68 27.25 0.22
CA HIS A 104 16.59 26.34 1.36
C HIS A 104 16.08 24.95 0.95
N ILE A 105 16.45 23.96 1.76
CA ILE A 105 15.89 22.60 1.68
C ILE A 105 15.41 22.19 3.08
N SER A 106 14.13 21.83 3.19
CA SER A 106 13.58 21.17 4.38
C SER A 106 13.81 19.67 4.31
N VAL A 107 14.13 19.01 5.44
CA VAL A 107 14.41 17.56 5.49
C VAL A 107 13.81 16.93 6.75
N SER A 108 12.98 15.89 6.59
CA SER A 108 12.49 15.02 7.67
C SER A 108 13.35 13.76 7.81
N ARG A 109 13.54 13.29 9.05
CA ARG A 109 14.57 12.33 9.43
C ARG A 109 14.09 11.26 10.42
N SER A 110 14.80 10.14 10.48
CA SER A 110 14.53 9.04 11.42
C SER A 110 14.80 9.32 12.90
N ASP A 111 15.39 10.47 13.26
CA ASP A 111 15.59 10.92 14.65
C ASP A 111 14.41 11.77 15.18
N ASN A 112 13.24 11.64 14.54
CA ASN A 112 12.02 12.41 14.77
C ASN A 112 12.18 13.94 14.60
N THR A 113 13.10 14.38 13.74
CA THR A 113 13.33 15.82 13.47
C THR A 113 12.94 16.29 12.08
N LEU A 114 12.59 17.58 11.99
CA LEU A 114 12.56 18.37 10.75
C LEU A 114 13.61 19.48 10.84
N TRP A 115 14.44 19.58 9.80
CA TRP A 115 15.47 20.60 9.66
C TRP A 115 15.26 21.45 8.41
N VAL A 116 15.76 22.69 8.45
CA VAL A 116 15.88 23.57 7.28
C VAL A 116 17.35 23.89 7.06
N TYR A 117 17.83 23.65 5.84
CA TYR A 117 19.20 23.94 5.41
C TYR A 117 19.24 25.15 4.48
N ASN A 118 20.17 26.07 4.70
CA ASN A 118 20.45 27.21 3.82
C ASN A 118 21.62 26.85 2.90
N LEU A 119 21.39 26.88 1.58
CA LEU A 119 22.36 26.49 0.56
C LEU A 119 23.40 27.58 0.24
N GLU A 120 23.11 28.85 0.55
CA GLU A 120 24.04 29.96 0.38
C GLU A 120 25.04 30.01 1.55
N GLU A 121 24.56 29.87 2.78
CA GLU A 121 25.37 29.84 4.01
C GLU A 121 26.03 28.49 4.30
N LYS A 122 25.53 27.40 3.68
CA LYS A 122 25.89 26.00 4.01
C LYS A 122 25.64 25.65 5.48
N SER A 123 24.59 26.24 6.05
CA SER A 123 24.15 26.07 7.43
C SER A 123 22.89 25.20 7.49
N GLY A 124 22.64 24.56 8.64
CA GLY A 124 21.41 23.81 8.90
C GLY A 124 20.88 24.14 10.29
N ARG A 125 19.57 24.33 10.41
CA ARG A 125 18.89 24.54 11.70
C ARG A 125 17.81 23.48 11.94
N LEU A 126 17.71 23.04 13.19
CA LEU A 126 16.56 22.29 13.67
C LEU A 126 15.33 23.22 13.61
N LEU A 127 14.21 22.72 13.09
CA LEU A 127 12.93 23.41 13.08
C LEU A 127 11.95 22.76 14.06
N LEU A 128 11.87 21.42 14.06
CA LEU A 128 11.01 20.64 14.96
C LEU A 128 11.69 19.35 15.41
N LYS A 129 11.35 18.89 16.61
CA LYS A 129 11.62 17.54 17.11
C LYS A 129 10.41 17.06 17.92
N TYR A 130 9.99 15.81 17.71
CA TYR A 130 8.92 15.16 18.48
C TYR A 130 9.43 13.90 19.19
N GLU A 131 8.70 13.45 20.22
CA GLU A 131 8.98 12.18 20.91
C GLU A 131 8.36 11.01 20.13
N GLU A 132 7.19 11.25 19.55
CA GLU A 132 6.30 10.28 18.92
C GLU A 132 6.83 9.81 17.56
N THR A 133 6.69 10.62 16.50
CA THR A 133 7.23 10.32 15.17
C THR A 133 7.71 11.57 14.43
N ALA A 134 8.59 11.38 13.44
CA ALA A 134 9.07 12.45 12.58
C ALA A 134 7.93 13.18 11.84
N PRO A 135 7.99 14.51 11.68
CA PRO A 135 7.05 15.27 10.86
C PRO A 135 6.97 14.71 9.43
N ARG A 136 5.76 14.61 8.87
CA ARG A 136 5.50 14.05 7.53
C ARG A 136 4.67 14.99 6.67
N GLY A 137 4.69 14.79 5.35
CA GLY A 137 3.90 15.60 4.42
C GLY A 137 4.32 17.06 4.47
N ILE A 138 5.62 17.33 4.37
CA ILE A 138 6.20 18.66 4.42
C ILE A 138 5.97 19.40 3.10
N TYR A 139 5.26 20.52 3.17
CA TYR A 139 5.04 21.43 2.03
C TYR A 139 5.36 22.87 2.41
N TRP A 140 6.18 23.55 1.60
CA TRP A 140 6.38 24.99 1.74
C TRP A 140 5.16 25.78 1.24
N SER A 141 4.83 26.87 1.93
CA SER A 141 3.94 27.89 1.38
C SER A 141 4.56 28.54 0.14
N PRO A 142 3.77 28.95 -0.88
CA PRO A 142 4.32 29.56 -2.10
C PRO A 142 5.14 30.85 -1.93
N ASP A 143 5.10 31.51 -0.77
CA ASP A 143 5.96 32.66 -0.41
C ASP A 143 7.28 32.26 0.28
N GLY A 144 7.48 30.97 0.57
CA GLY A 144 8.64 30.45 1.28
C GLY A 144 8.71 30.80 2.77
N ARG A 145 7.64 31.36 3.36
CA ARG A 145 7.63 31.79 4.77
C ARG A 145 7.17 30.73 5.74
N TRP A 146 6.40 29.74 5.30
CA TRP A 146 5.74 28.75 6.15
C TRP A 146 5.98 27.34 5.62
N ILE A 147 5.92 26.37 6.53
CA ILE A 147 5.85 24.94 6.21
C ILE A 147 4.57 24.39 6.82
N ALA A 148 3.78 23.68 6.02
CA ALA A 148 2.72 22.80 6.49
C ALA A 148 3.25 21.38 6.64
N PHE A 149 2.78 20.65 7.65
CA PHE A 149 3.22 19.29 7.97
C PHE A 149 2.15 18.57 8.82
N LEU A 150 2.29 17.25 8.93
CA LEU A 150 1.57 16.42 9.89
C LEU A 150 2.43 16.13 11.12
N LYS A 151 1.79 16.18 12.29
CA LYS A 151 2.36 15.91 13.62
C LYS A 151 1.58 14.77 14.26
N ALA A 152 2.26 13.70 14.67
CA ALA A 152 1.62 12.66 15.48
C ALA A 152 1.40 13.18 16.92
N ASN A 153 0.20 12.96 17.46
CA ASN A 153 -0.08 13.10 18.89
C ASN A 153 0.28 11.80 19.65
N LYS A 154 0.03 11.76 20.97
CA LYS A 154 0.36 10.59 21.82
C LYS A 154 -0.47 9.35 21.56
N ASP A 155 -1.64 9.51 20.93
CA ASP A 155 -2.52 8.43 20.50
C ASP A 155 -2.21 7.99 19.05
N LEU A 156 -1.18 8.59 18.43
CA LEU A 156 -0.74 8.42 17.03
C LEU A 156 -1.79 8.85 15.97
N GLU A 157 -2.79 9.63 16.37
CA GLU A 157 -3.58 10.44 15.43
C GLU A 157 -2.75 11.64 14.96
N TYR A 158 -3.05 12.21 13.78
CA TYR A 158 -2.23 13.30 13.22
C TYR A 158 -2.93 14.65 13.23
N ASP A 159 -2.23 15.67 13.72
CA ASP A 159 -2.62 17.07 13.58
C ASP A 159 -2.07 17.62 12.25
N ALA A 160 -2.89 18.41 11.54
CA ALA A 160 -2.40 19.25 10.44
C ALA A 160 -1.91 20.59 11.00
N CYS A 161 -0.62 20.87 10.85
CA CYS A 161 0.03 22.04 11.45
C CYS A 161 0.66 22.95 10.38
N ILE A 162 0.81 24.24 10.71
CA ILE A 162 1.61 25.22 9.97
C ILE A 162 2.62 25.86 10.93
N ILE A 163 3.88 25.98 10.51
CA ILE A 163 4.95 26.65 11.27
C ILE A 163 5.69 27.65 10.39
N SER A 164 6.23 28.71 11.00
CA SER A 164 7.11 29.66 10.31
C SER A 164 8.46 29.01 9.97
N ALA A 165 8.83 29.07 8.70
CA ALA A 165 10.08 28.53 8.18
C ALA A 165 11.25 29.53 8.25
N ILE A 166 10.98 30.81 8.60
CA ILE A 166 11.97 31.89 8.62
C ILE A 166 12.22 32.51 10.00
N ASP A 167 11.34 32.28 10.98
CA ASP A 167 11.55 32.80 12.33
C ASP A 167 12.61 31.97 13.07
N ASN A 168 13.78 32.59 13.27
CA ASN A 168 14.96 32.00 13.90
C ASN A 168 14.94 32.07 15.45
N SER A 169 13.85 32.53 16.06
CA SER A 169 13.70 32.58 17.51
C SER A 169 13.36 31.20 18.07
N THR A 170 14.36 30.51 18.66
CA THR A 170 14.16 29.26 19.43
C THR A 170 13.21 29.41 20.64
N VAL A 171 12.86 30.65 20.99
CA VAL A 171 11.80 31.01 21.94
C VAL A 171 10.72 31.77 21.17
N GLY A 172 9.59 31.11 20.87
CA GLY A 172 8.40 31.78 20.33
C GLY A 172 7.94 31.40 18.92
N THR A 173 8.58 30.45 18.22
CA THR A 173 8.01 29.89 16.99
C THR A 173 6.82 29.01 17.34
N VAL A 174 5.61 29.58 17.30
CA VAL A 174 4.36 28.88 17.62
C VAL A 174 3.95 27.98 16.45
N GLU A 175 3.73 26.70 16.74
CA GLU A 175 3.01 25.80 15.85
C GLU A 175 1.54 26.21 15.79
N HIS A 176 1.02 26.46 14.59
CA HIS A 176 -0.40 26.73 14.39
C HIS A 176 -1.10 25.44 13.98
N ILE A 177 -1.85 24.85 14.90
CA ILE A 177 -2.70 23.70 14.58
C ILE A 177 -3.89 24.18 13.74
N VAL A 178 -4.12 23.49 12.63
CA VAL A 178 -5.17 23.79 11.65
C VAL A 178 -6.34 22.84 11.81
N VAL A 179 -6.04 21.56 12.07
CA VAL A 179 -6.98 20.53 12.52
C VAL A 179 -6.26 19.63 13.51
N GLU A 180 -6.92 19.36 14.64
CA GLU A 180 -6.51 18.37 15.64
C GLU A 180 -7.10 17.00 15.30
N ASN A 181 -6.39 15.93 15.62
CA ASN A 181 -6.89 14.55 15.62
C ASN A 181 -7.57 14.16 14.29
N LEU A 182 -6.85 14.31 13.17
CA LEU A 182 -7.31 13.72 11.91
C LEU A 182 -7.32 12.19 12.06
N PRO A 183 -8.38 11.51 11.59
CA PRO A 183 -8.40 10.05 11.57
C PRO A 183 -7.53 9.49 10.41
N PHE A 184 -7.05 8.27 10.65
CA PHE A 184 -6.03 7.47 9.96
C PHE A 184 -5.80 7.67 8.44
N ASP A 185 -4.60 7.31 7.97
CA ASP A 185 -4.11 7.41 6.57
C ASP A 185 -4.07 8.86 6.05
N GLU A 186 -3.32 9.69 6.74
CA GLU A 186 -3.24 11.13 6.57
C GLU A 186 -2.05 11.56 5.70
N TRP A 187 -2.27 12.52 4.81
CA TRP A 187 -1.18 13.32 4.23
C TRP A 187 -1.64 14.72 3.82
N ILE A 188 -0.77 15.72 4.04
CA ILE A 188 -0.89 17.01 3.34
C ILE A 188 -0.75 16.72 1.83
N VAL A 189 -1.58 17.36 1.02
CA VAL A 189 -1.60 17.15 -0.45
C VAL A 189 -0.99 18.34 -1.19
N ALA A 190 -1.26 19.57 -0.71
CA ALA A 190 -0.72 20.79 -1.29
C ALA A 190 -0.90 22.00 -0.37
N PHE A 191 0.08 22.90 -0.37
CA PHE A 191 -0.02 24.25 0.20
C PHE A 191 -0.07 25.26 -0.95
N THR A 192 -1.23 25.89 -1.16
CA THR A 192 -1.43 26.91 -2.21
C THR A 192 -1.45 28.31 -1.60
N LYS A 193 -1.51 29.35 -2.43
CA LYS A 193 -1.60 30.75 -1.97
C LYS A 193 -2.84 31.04 -1.12
N GLU A 194 -3.94 30.32 -1.36
CA GLU A 194 -5.26 30.61 -0.79
C GLU A 194 -5.72 29.52 0.20
N LYS A 195 -5.23 28.29 0.06
CA LYS A 195 -5.71 27.11 0.80
C LYS A 195 -4.60 26.10 1.08
N LEU A 196 -4.70 25.43 2.23
CA LEU A 196 -4.03 24.16 2.51
C LEU A 196 -5.00 23.00 2.20
N PHE A 197 -4.50 21.91 1.63
CA PHE A 197 -5.27 20.70 1.29
C PHE A 197 -4.65 19.49 2.00
N PHE A 198 -5.48 18.67 2.63
CA PHE A 198 -5.04 17.48 3.38
C PHE A 198 -6.09 16.36 3.30
N LEU A 199 -5.61 15.12 3.37
CA LEU A 199 -6.41 13.90 3.32
C LEU A 199 -6.49 13.24 4.69
N SER A 200 -7.59 12.51 4.89
CA SER A 200 -7.84 11.68 6.07
C SER A 200 -8.89 10.61 5.72
N SER A 201 -8.77 9.44 6.34
CA SER A 201 -9.64 8.28 6.16
C SER A 201 -10.20 7.83 7.49
N THR A 202 -11.36 7.17 7.48
CA THR A 202 -11.86 6.49 8.67
C THR A 202 -11.83 4.98 8.44
N GLU A 203 -10.97 4.27 9.17
CA GLU A 203 -10.89 2.81 9.08
C GLU A 203 -12.27 2.18 9.28
N LEU A 204 -13.03 2.63 10.28
CA LEU A 204 -14.36 2.12 10.63
C LEU A 204 -15.36 2.09 9.46
N GLU A 205 -15.42 3.13 8.62
CA GLU A 205 -16.38 3.20 7.51
C GLU A 205 -15.76 2.85 6.14
N GLY A 206 -14.44 2.95 6.00
CA GLY A 206 -13.78 2.83 4.70
C GLY A 206 -14.13 3.99 3.76
N THR A 207 -14.47 5.15 4.34
CA THR A 207 -14.75 6.40 3.63
C THR A 207 -13.52 7.30 3.69
N ASN A 208 -13.07 7.73 2.50
CA ASN A 208 -11.92 8.61 2.34
C ASN A 208 -12.39 10.04 2.05
N HIS A 209 -11.86 11.03 2.78
CA HIS A 209 -12.32 12.42 2.73
C HIS A 209 -11.15 13.35 2.41
N LEU A 210 -11.33 14.23 1.42
CA LEU A 210 -10.39 15.33 1.16
C LEU A 210 -10.92 16.61 1.76
N TYR A 211 -10.05 17.30 2.49
CA TYR A 211 -10.34 18.58 3.09
C TYR A 211 -9.51 19.68 2.43
N ALA A 212 -10.07 20.89 2.45
CA ALA A 212 -9.33 22.11 2.24
C ALA A 212 -9.71 23.15 3.27
N VAL A 213 -8.76 23.99 3.64
CA VAL A 213 -8.95 25.07 4.62
C VAL A 213 -8.45 26.38 4.02
N SER A 214 -9.32 27.39 4.03
CA SER A 214 -8.99 28.72 3.52
C SER A 214 -8.07 29.46 4.50
N LEU A 215 -6.93 29.94 3.99
CA LEU A 215 -5.90 30.60 4.79
C LEU A 215 -6.33 31.98 5.26
N ALA A 216 -7.15 32.68 4.47
CA ALA A 216 -7.81 33.92 4.84
C ALA A 216 -9.25 33.67 5.36
N ARG A 217 -9.84 34.64 6.06
CA ARG A 217 -11.27 34.63 6.38
C ARG A 217 -12.11 34.69 5.12
N GLU A 218 -13.09 33.79 5.01
CA GLU A 218 -14.17 33.87 4.03
C GLU A 218 -15.28 34.78 4.58
N ALA A 219 -15.78 35.70 3.76
CA ALA A 219 -16.87 36.62 4.14
C ALA A 219 -18.27 36.11 3.72
N GLU A 220 -18.31 35.11 2.84
CA GLU A 220 -19.51 34.47 2.28
C GLU A 220 -19.28 32.96 2.37
N ASP A 221 -20.34 32.15 2.52
CA ASP A 221 -20.21 30.70 2.50
C ASP A 221 -19.73 30.22 1.12
N PRO A 222 -18.52 29.65 0.98
CA PRO A 222 -18.00 29.21 -0.31
C PRO A 222 -18.68 27.94 -0.84
N ASP A 223 -19.55 27.28 -0.07
CA ASP A 223 -20.36 26.16 -0.52
C ASP A 223 -21.76 26.54 -1.04
N ASP A 224 -22.22 27.76 -0.75
CA ASP A 224 -23.48 28.32 -1.25
C ASP A 224 -23.53 28.30 -2.80
N PRO A 225 -24.61 27.75 -3.42
CA PRO A 225 -24.78 27.72 -4.86
C PRO A 225 -24.73 29.10 -5.55
N GLU A 226 -25.24 30.16 -4.92
CA GLU A 226 -25.19 31.53 -5.45
C GLU A 226 -23.77 32.09 -5.40
N VAL A 227 -23.04 31.84 -4.30
CA VAL A 227 -21.62 32.24 -4.17
C VAL A 227 -20.77 31.49 -5.20
N LYS A 228 -20.96 30.17 -5.37
CA LYS A 228 -20.30 29.38 -6.42
C LYS A 228 -20.63 29.90 -7.82
N ALA A 229 -21.89 30.19 -8.12
CA ALA A 229 -22.30 30.75 -9.41
C ALA A 229 -21.72 32.15 -9.65
N ALA A 230 -21.63 32.99 -8.61
CA ALA A 230 -21.02 34.33 -8.67
C ALA A 230 -19.49 34.25 -8.86
N ARG A 231 -18.79 33.38 -8.13
CA ARG A 231 -17.35 33.09 -8.30
C ARG A 231 -17.06 32.55 -9.70
N ALA A 232 -17.90 31.66 -10.23
CA ALA A 232 -17.79 31.15 -11.60
C ALA A 232 -17.96 32.25 -12.65
N LYS A 233 -18.93 33.16 -12.48
CA LYS A 233 -19.17 34.33 -13.36
C LYS A 233 -18.05 35.38 -13.28
N LYS A 234 -17.37 35.51 -12.14
CA LYS A 234 -16.24 36.44 -11.93
C LYS A 234 -14.91 35.99 -12.58
N LYS A 235 -14.81 34.80 -13.19
CA LYS A 235 -13.58 34.34 -13.87
C LYS A 235 -13.17 35.31 -15.02
N PRO A 236 -11.98 35.93 -14.98
CA PRO A 236 -11.56 36.88 -16.00
C PRO A 236 -11.24 36.14 -17.32
N GLY A 237 -12.16 36.22 -18.28
CA GLY A 237 -12.06 35.51 -19.56
C GLY A 237 -13.28 35.59 -20.47
N ALA A 238 -14.42 36.09 -19.98
CA ALA A 238 -15.56 36.40 -20.83
C ALA A 238 -15.22 37.53 -21.82
N LYS A 239 -14.94 37.16 -23.08
CA LYS A 239 -14.79 38.11 -24.19
C LYS A 239 -16.03 39.01 -24.25
N LYS A 240 -15.84 40.34 -24.23
CA LYS A 240 -16.88 41.27 -24.70
C LYS A 240 -17.29 40.87 -26.13
N PRO A 241 -18.59 40.95 -26.50
CA PRO A 241 -19.02 40.67 -27.86
C PRO A 241 -18.27 41.56 -28.87
N PRO A 242 -17.90 41.05 -30.05
CA PRO A 242 -17.22 41.85 -31.05
C PRO A 242 -18.17 42.92 -31.60
N ALA A 243 -17.74 44.19 -31.53
CA ALA A 243 -18.38 45.26 -32.28
C ALA A 243 -18.32 44.95 -33.79
N ALA A 244 -19.39 45.27 -34.52
CA ALA A 244 -19.55 44.89 -35.92
C ALA A 244 -18.45 45.50 -36.81
N LYS A 245 -17.86 44.66 -37.69
CA LYS A 245 -16.98 45.12 -38.77
C LYS A 245 -17.79 45.62 -39.98
N PRO A 246 -17.46 46.79 -40.55
CA PRO A 246 -17.81 47.12 -41.93
C PRO A 246 -17.05 46.26 -42.97
N LYS A 247 -17.48 46.39 -44.23
CA LYS A 247 -17.23 45.42 -45.32
C LYS A 247 -15.81 45.42 -45.93
N LYS A 248 -15.48 44.31 -46.60
CA LYS A 248 -14.32 44.12 -47.50
C LYS A 248 -14.23 45.18 -48.61
N LYS A 249 -12.99 45.42 -49.10
CA LYS A 249 -12.65 45.54 -50.54
C LYS A 249 -11.35 44.78 -50.82
N GLU A 250 -11.10 44.50 -52.11
CA GLU A 250 -10.19 43.44 -52.60
C GLU A 250 -8.92 43.98 -53.29
N LYS A 251 -8.10 43.02 -53.79
CA LYS A 251 -6.90 43.14 -54.66
C LYS A 251 -5.60 43.52 -53.95
N GLY A 252 -4.43 42.99 -54.35
CA GLY A 252 -4.15 41.93 -55.34
C GLY A 252 -2.72 41.99 -55.86
N GLU A 253 -2.07 40.82 -56.00
CA GLU A 253 -0.87 40.50 -56.82
C GLU A 253 0.51 41.15 -56.49
N GLY A 254 1.54 40.30 -56.53
CA GLY A 254 2.97 40.62 -56.61
C GLY A 254 3.78 40.72 -55.30
N GLU A 255 5.11 40.52 -55.26
CA GLU A 255 6.06 39.80 -56.15
C GLU A 255 7.35 39.40 -55.36
N LYS A 256 8.30 38.72 -56.02
CA LYS A 256 9.70 38.41 -55.62
C LYS A 256 10.58 38.48 -56.89
N PRO A 257 11.94 38.68 -56.87
CA PRO A 257 12.90 37.99 -55.97
C PRO A 257 14.26 38.70 -55.64
N GLY A 258 15.09 38.04 -54.80
CA GLY A 258 16.57 38.19 -54.68
C GLY A 258 17.09 39.50 -54.04
N SER A 259 18.34 39.65 -53.58
CA SER A 259 19.44 38.77 -53.12
C SER A 259 20.48 39.74 -52.52
N GLU A 260 21.08 39.60 -51.33
CA GLU A 260 22.27 38.79 -51.00
C GLU A 260 22.75 39.14 -49.56
N LYS A 261 23.79 38.45 -49.05
CA LYS A 261 24.51 38.66 -47.77
C LYS A 261 26.03 38.76 -48.08
N PRO A 262 26.97 38.99 -47.13
CA PRO A 262 26.86 39.28 -45.68
C PRO A 262 27.70 40.51 -45.22
N GLY A 263 27.66 40.83 -43.91
CA GLY A 263 28.66 41.66 -43.23
C GLY A 263 28.73 41.27 -41.74
N ASP A 264 29.94 41.01 -41.22
CA ASP A 264 30.18 40.50 -39.87
C ASP A 264 30.09 41.56 -38.77
N GLU A 265 29.37 41.27 -37.68
CA GLU A 265 29.62 41.87 -36.37
C GLU A 265 29.64 40.81 -35.26
N LYS A 266 30.56 41.00 -34.30
CA LYS A 266 30.83 40.05 -33.20
C LYS A 266 29.68 40.06 -32.17
N PRO A 267 29.37 38.91 -31.54
CA PRO A 267 28.40 38.88 -30.46
C PRO A 267 28.99 39.47 -29.16
N GLU A 268 28.48 40.61 -28.73
CA GLU A 268 28.70 41.06 -27.35
C GLU A 268 28.05 40.07 -26.36
N LYS A 269 28.78 39.75 -25.29
CA LYS A 269 28.24 39.00 -24.16
C LYS A 269 27.17 39.84 -23.44
N LYS A 270 25.89 39.54 -23.67
CA LYS A 270 24.85 39.90 -22.72
C LYS A 270 25.05 39.09 -21.44
N GLU A 271 25.47 39.76 -20.36
CA GLU A 271 25.33 39.21 -19.02
C GLU A 271 23.84 38.94 -18.76
N GLU A 272 23.50 37.69 -18.46
CA GLU A 272 22.18 37.34 -17.96
C GLU A 272 22.00 37.95 -16.57
N LYS A 273 21.34 39.12 -16.50
CA LYS A 273 20.78 39.62 -15.24
C LYS A 273 19.88 38.52 -14.66
N LYS A 274 20.28 37.96 -13.51
CA LYS A 274 19.49 36.99 -12.74
C LYS A 274 18.07 37.55 -12.59
N LYS A 275 17.09 36.92 -13.24
CA LYS A 275 15.68 37.18 -12.94
C LYS A 275 15.40 36.64 -11.54
N GLU A 276 15.31 37.54 -10.59
CA GLU A 276 14.87 37.24 -9.23
C GLU A 276 13.44 36.68 -9.27
N ILE A 277 13.19 35.56 -8.58
CA ILE A 277 11.88 34.91 -8.58
C ILE A 277 10.95 35.74 -7.71
N LYS A 278 9.98 36.43 -8.33
CA LYS A 278 8.97 37.16 -7.56
C LYS A 278 7.91 36.19 -7.04
N LEU A 279 8.08 35.76 -5.79
CA LEU A 279 7.14 34.88 -5.11
C LEU A 279 5.78 35.58 -4.85
N PRO A 280 4.66 34.84 -4.90
CA PRO A 280 3.35 35.35 -4.49
C PRO A 280 3.29 35.52 -2.97
N GLU A 281 2.72 36.61 -2.47
CA GLU A 281 2.45 36.80 -1.04
C GLU A 281 1.36 35.82 -0.54
N VAL A 282 1.62 35.11 0.56
CA VAL A 282 0.63 34.26 1.26
C VAL A 282 0.17 34.99 2.53
N LYS A 283 -1.16 35.08 2.72
CA LYS A 283 -1.75 35.67 3.93
C LYS A 283 -2.51 34.60 4.67
N ILE A 284 -2.07 34.33 5.89
CA ILE A 284 -2.71 33.38 6.79
C ILE A 284 -3.26 34.17 7.97
N ASP A 285 -4.57 34.09 8.14
CA ASP A 285 -5.24 34.39 9.39
C ASP A 285 -5.32 33.07 10.17
N PHE A 286 -4.80 33.03 11.39
CA PHE A 286 -4.86 31.84 12.25
C PHE A 286 -6.05 31.86 13.23
N ASP A 287 -6.75 32.99 13.38
CA ASP A 287 -7.92 33.08 14.26
C ASP A 287 -9.03 32.18 13.73
N ARG A 288 -9.39 31.17 14.53
CA ARG A 288 -10.45 30.20 14.22
C ARG A 288 -10.27 29.51 12.86
N ILE A 289 -9.02 29.15 12.52
CA ILE A 289 -8.69 28.52 11.23
C ILE A 289 -9.34 27.13 11.06
N GLU A 290 -9.55 26.41 12.16
CA GLU A 290 -10.25 25.12 12.20
C GLU A 290 -11.72 25.25 11.79
N LYS A 291 -12.34 26.43 11.94
CA LYS A 291 -13.71 26.70 11.45
C LYS A 291 -13.79 26.94 9.95
N ARG A 292 -12.66 27.02 9.23
CA ARG A 292 -12.59 27.20 7.77
C ARG A 292 -12.33 25.90 7.01
N VAL A 293 -12.28 24.77 7.71
CA VAL A 293 -12.07 23.44 7.16
C VAL A 293 -13.34 22.97 6.44
N ARG A 294 -13.19 22.60 5.17
CA ARG A 294 -14.26 22.14 4.29
C ARG A 294 -13.93 20.76 3.74
N LYS A 295 -14.83 19.81 3.97
CA LYS A 295 -14.83 18.51 3.29
C LYS A 295 -15.23 18.72 1.83
N LEU A 296 -14.28 18.54 0.91
CA LEU A 296 -14.48 18.73 -0.52
C LEU A 296 -15.22 17.58 -1.18
N PHE A 297 -14.95 16.34 -0.75
CA PHE A 297 -15.63 15.15 -1.23
C PHE A 297 -15.52 13.98 -0.24
N GLU A 298 -16.28 12.93 -0.53
CA GLU A 298 -16.20 11.60 0.06
C GLU A 298 -16.11 10.57 -1.06
N VAL A 299 -15.28 9.55 -0.90
CA VAL A 299 -15.17 8.42 -1.84
C VAL A 299 -15.44 7.10 -1.11
N LYS A 300 -16.17 6.21 -1.78
CA LYS A 300 -16.34 4.81 -1.38
C LYS A 300 -15.27 3.96 -2.07
N GLY A 301 -14.52 3.19 -1.28
CA GLY A 301 -13.31 2.51 -1.75
C GLY A 301 -12.05 3.21 -1.21
N GLU A 302 -10.91 2.54 -1.34
CA GLU A 302 -9.64 2.99 -0.74
C GLU A 302 -9.00 4.09 -1.61
N LEU A 303 -8.60 5.21 -1.00
CA LEU A 303 -7.88 6.27 -1.68
C LEU A 303 -6.36 6.03 -1.58
N LYS A 304 -5.73 5.63 -2.68
CA LYS A 304 -4.28 5.30 -2.70
C LYS A 304 -3.37 6.51 -2.82
N SER A 305 -3.85 7.60 -3.43
CA SER A 305 -3.05 8.80 -3.71
C SER A 305 -3.93 9.96 -4.17
N ALA A 306 -3.50 11.20 -3.92
CA ALA A 306 -4.07 12.38 -4.56
C ALA A 306 -3.02 13.47 -4.80
N ALA A 307 -3.31 14.40 -5.71
CA ALA A 307 -2.55 15.63 -5.93
C ALA A 307 -3.49 16.79 -6.27
N VAL A 308 -3.09 18.02 -5.93
CA VAL A 308 -3.80 19.26 -6.28
C VAL A 308 -3.00 20.05 -7.31
N SER A 309 -3.65 20.72 -8.25
CA SER A 309 -2.98 21.63 -9.18
C SER A 309 -2.40 22.84 -8.42
N PRO A 310 -1.29 23.45 -8.91
CA PRO A 310 -0.66 24.60 -8.24
C PRO A 310 -1.59 25.81 -8.01
N ASP A 311 -2.69 25.90 -8.75
CA ASP A 311 -3.70 26.95 -8.61
C ASP A 311 -4.91 26.56 -7.74
N GLY A 312 -4.91 25.37 -7.12
CA GLY A 312 -5.96 24.87 -6.24
C GLY A 312 -7.26 24.44 -6.92
N LYS A 313 -7.38 24.53 -8.25
CA LYS A 313 -8.67 24.36 -8.98
C LYS A 313 -8.92 22.95 -9.51
N LYS A 314 -7.95 22.05 -9.46
CA LYS A 314 -8.12 20.67 -9.90
C LYS A 314 -7.47 19.73 -8.90
N ILE A 315 -8.18 18.65 -8.61
CA ILE A 315 -7.68 17.56 -7.78
C ILE A 315 -7.73 16.30 -8.62
N VAL A 316 -6.65 15.53 -8.59
CA VAL A 316 -6.59 14.17 -9.15
C VAL A 316 -6.40 13.18 -8.01
N ALA A 317 -7.08 12.04 -8.08
CA ALA A 317 -7.10 11.00 -7.06
C ALA A 317 -7.00 9.60 -7.70
N VAL A 318 -6.36 8.66 -7.01
CA VAL A 318 -6.40 7.22 -7.35
C VAL A 318 -7.23 6.49 -6.31
N VAL A 319 -8.30 5.86 -6.76
CA VAL A 319 -9.26 5.14 -5.92
C VAL A 319 -9.26 3.68 -6.32
N THR A 320 -9.03 2.78 -5.37
CA THR A 320 -9.20 1.34 -5.54
C THR A 320 -10.66 0.98 -5.31
N GLU A 321 -11.32 0.55 -6.38
CA GLU A 321 -12.73 0.15 -6.36
C GLU A 321 -12.85 -1.39 -6.40
N PRO A 322 -13.67 -2.02 -5.54
CA PRO A 322 -13.97 -3.45 -5.66
C PRO A 322 -14.88 -3.71 -6.87
N VAL A 323 -14.43 -4.55 -7.79
CA VAL A 323 -15.13 -4.90 -9.04
C VAL A 323 -15.19 -6.43 -9.16
N ALA A 324 -16.28 -7.01 -8.65
CA ALA A 324 -16.45 -8.46 -8.49
C ALA A 324 -15.32 -9.07 -7.63
N ASP A 325 -14.58 -10.06 -8.14
CA ASP A 325 -13.48 -10.72 -7.43
C ASP A 325 -12.11 -10.00 -7.56
N GLU A 326 -12.08 -8.80 -8.18
CA GLU A 326 -10.86 -8.01 -8.42
C GLU A 326 -10.97 -6.60 -7.83
N GLU A 327 -9.86 -6.06 -7.34
CA GLU A 327 -9.71 -4.64 -7.01
C GLU A 327 -9.12 -3.88 -8.21
N LYS A 328 -9.64 -2.67 -8.51
CA LYS A 328 -9.21 -1.87 -9.67
C LYS A 328 -8.91 -0.42 -9.30
N ASP A 329 -7.64 -0.05 -9.44
CA ASP A 329 -7.18 1.33 -9.27
C ASP A 329 -7.65 2.21 -10.43
N ASN A 330 -8.39 3.27 -10.09
CA ASN A 330 -9.01 4.15 -11.06
C ASN A 330 -8.61 5.61 -10.80
N LEU A 331 -8.21 6.31 -11.86
CA LEU A 331 -7.78 7.70 -11.80
C LEU A 331 -8.98 8.62 -12.00
N TYR A 332 -9.20 9.50 -11.04
CA TYR A 332 -10.34 10.40 -10.93
C TYR A 332 -9.92 11.86 -10.94
N LEU A 333 -10.71 12.71 -11.60
CA LEU A 333 -10.52 14.18 -11.64
C LEU A 333 -11.72 14.88 -11.00
N PHE A 334 -11.44 15.93 -10.23
CA PHE A 334 -12.41 16.75 -9.49
C PHE A 334 -12.04 18.24 -9.56
N ASP A 335 -13.03 19.13 -9.56
CA ASP A 335 -12.88 20.60 -9.51
C ASP A 335 -13.68 21.12 -8.30
N PRO A 336 -13.04 21.54 -7.20
CA PRO A 336 -13.75 21.89 -5.95
C PRO A 336 -14.61 23.15 -6.07
N GLU A 337 -14.40 23.98 -7.09
CA GLU A 337 -15.08 25.27 -7.28
C GLU A 337 -16.14 25.21 -8.40
N ALA A 338 -16.40 24.02 -8.96
CA ALA A 338 -17.45 23.83 -9.96
C ALA A 338 -18.85 23.80 -9.32
N GLU A 339 -19.78 24.58 -9.87
CA GLU A 339 -21.19 24.67 -9.42
C GLU A 339 -21.87 23.29 -9.26
N LYS A 340 -21.52 22.34 -10.13
CA LYS A 340 -21.97 20.94 -10.07
C LYS A 340 -20.78 19.99 -10.12
N SER A 341 -19.89 20.14 -9.14
CA SER A 341 -18.72 19.26 -9.05
C SER A 341 -19.10 17.79 -8.89
N LYS A 342 -18.41 16.93 -9.62
CA LYS A 342 -18.56 15.47 -9.60
C LYS A 342 -17.23 14.83 -9.91
N PHE A 343 -16.98 13.67 -9.31
CA PHE A 343 -15.89 12.81 -9.70
C PHE A 343 -16.05 12.33 -11.14
N LYS A 344 -15.03 12.61 -11.97
CA LYS A 344 -14.94 12.09 -13.32
C LYS A 344 -13.82 11.08 -13.39
N LYS A 345 -14.16 9.81 -13.64
CA LYS A 345 -13.17 8.79 -14.00
C LYS A 345 -12.49 9.23 -15.30
N ILE A 346 -11.17 9.37 -15.26
CA ILE A 346 -10.35 9.78 -16.41
C ILE A 346 -9.48 8.64 -16.95
N GLY A 347 -9.27 7.57 -16.18
CA GLY A 347 -8.61 6.35 -16.64
C GLY A 347 -8.59 5.24 -15.59
N SER A 348 -7.99 4.12 -15.95
CA SER A 348 -7.62 3.04 -15.03
C SER A 348 -6.10 2.94 -14.98
N VAL A 349 -5.57 2.60 -13.82
CA VAL A 349 -4.14 2.55 -13.53
C VAL A 349 -3.85 1.23 -12.79
N LYS A 350 -2.58 0.98 -12.48
CA LYS A 350 -2.16 -0.19 -11.70
C LYS A 350 -0.91 0.15 -10.90
N GLU A 351 -0.87 -0.21 -9.62
CA GLU A 351 0.34 -0.09 -8.78
C GLU A 351 0.90 1.34 -8.86
N VAL A 352 0.09 2.34 -8.48
CA VAL A 352 0.52 3.75 -8.51
C VAL A 352 1.41 4.05 -7.32
N SER A 353 2.65 4.49 -7.60
CA SER A 353 3.64 4.86 -6.57
C SER A 353 3.91 6.38 -6.48
N SER A 354 3.41 7.17 -7.43
CA SER A 354 3.51 8.63 -7.42
C SER A 354 2.47 9.24 -8.35
N LEU A 355 1.95 10.40 -7.97
CA LEU A 355 0.92 11.17 -8.67
C LEU A 355 1.17 12.67 -8.41
N GLY A 356 1.12 13.48 -9.46
CA GLY A 356 1.34 14.93 -9.33
C GLY A 356 0.81 15.72 -10.52
N PHE A 357 0.72 17.04 -10.36
CA PHE A 357 0.54 17.95 -11.49
C PHE A 357 1.89 18.47 -11.98
N SER A 358 1.96 18.86 -13.25
CA SER A 358 3.09 19.63 -13.79
C SER A 358 3.20 20.99 -13.08
N PRO A 359 4.39 21.63 -13.03
CA PRO A 359 4.58 22.91 -12.34
C PRO A 359 3.65 24.05 -12.76
N LYS A 360 3.04 24.02 -13.96
CA LYS A 360 2.03 25.02 -14.38
C LYS A 360 0.60 24.47 -14.39
N GLY A 361 0.35 23.30 -13.80
CA GLY A 361 -0.97 22.66 -13.67
C GLY A 361 -1.60 22.17 -14.98
N LYS A 362 -0.81 22.07 -16.06
CA LYS A 362 -1.31 21.75 -17.40
C LYS A 362 -1.48 20.27 -17.65
N GLU A 363 -0.66 19.44 -17.02
CA GLU A 363 -0.70 17.98 -17.14
C GLU A 363 -0.66 17.31 -15.78
N ILE A 364 -1.18 16.08 -15.73
CA ILE A 364 -1.07 15.15 -14.61
C ILE A 364 0.03 14.15 -14.98
N PHE A 365 0.98 13.96 -14.08
CA PHE A 365 2.03 12.95 -14.15
C PHE A 365 1.77 11.86 -13.10
N TYR A 366 2.11 10.62 -13.42
CA TYR A 366 2.03 9.52 -12.46
C TYR A 366 2.93 8.34 -12.85
N LEU A 367 3.38 7.60 -11.83
CA LEU A 367 4.00 6.28 -11.99
C LEU A 367 2.92 5.21 -11.89
N SER A 368 2.91 4.26 -12.81
CA SER A 368 2.02 3.08 -12.77
C SER A 368 2.76 1.86 -13.31
N GLY A 369 2.82 0.78 -12.51
CA GLY A 369 3.57 -0.43 -12.86
C GLY A 369 5.04 -0.16 -13.18
N GLY A 370 5.67 0.81 -12.49
CA GLY A 370 7.05 1.23 -12.74
C GLY A 370 7.28 2.01 -14.04
N ARG A 371 6.23 2.51 -14.71
CA ARG A 371 6.34 3.35 -15.92
C ARG A 371 5.78 4.74 -15.65
N LEU A 372 6.48 5.76 -16.13
CA LEU A 372 6.04 7.16 -16.03
C LEU A 372 5.08 7.49 -17.17
N TYR A 373 3.95 8.10 -16.82
CA TYR A 373 2.93 8.59 -17.74
C TYR A 373 2.62 10.05 -17.48
N HIS A 374 2.17 10.75 -18.53
CA HIS A 374 1.60 12.09 -18.42
C HIS A 374 0.34 12.24 -19.28
N ARG A 375 -0.55 13.16 -18.89
CA ARG A 375 -1.80 13.43 -19.61
C ARG A 375 -2.35 14.82 -19.32
N ALA A 376 -3.17 15.35 -20.22
CA ALA A 376 -4.02 16.49 -19.90
C ALA A 376 -5.07 16.13 -18.80
N PRO A 377 -5.41 17.08 -17.90
CA PRO A 377 -6.51 16.96 -16.94
C PRO A 377 -7.86 17.16 -17.68
N GLY A 378 -8.26 16.12 -18.40
CA GLY A 378 -9.44 16.11 -19.27
C GLY A 378 -9.52 14.84 -20.14
N PRO A 379 -10.34 14.86 -21.21
CA PRO A 379 -10.38 13.80 -22.22
C PRO A 379 -9.02 13.63 -22.90
N GLY A 380 -8.62 12.39 -23.16
CA GLY A 380 -7.35 12.03 -23.78
C GLY A 380 -6.74 10.79 -23.15
N SER A 381 -5.90 10.08 -23.91
CA SER A 381 -5.15 8.93 -23.43
C SER A 381 -3.85 9.38 -22.74
N PRO A 382 -3.36 8.65 -21.72
CA PRO A 382 -2.04 8.91 -21.16
C PRO A 382 -0.93 8.58 -22.16
N LYS A 383 0.11 9.41 -22.15
CA LYS A 383 1.32 9.25 -22.96
C LYS A 383 2.44 8.68 -22.07
N PRO A 384 3.19 7.66 -22.52
CA PRO A 384 4.32 7.11 -21.77
C PRO A 384 5.57 7.98 -21.93
N VAL A 385 6.22 8.27 -20.81
CA VAL A 385 7.53 8.93 -20.75
C VAL A 385 8.59 7.82 -20.74
N ALA A 386 9.18 7.52 -21.91
CA ALA A 386 10.21 6.48 -22.05
C ALA A 386 11.43 6.65 -21.12
N VAL A 387 11.68 5.68 -20.24
CA VAL A 387 12.82 5.66 -19.30
C VAL A 387 13.92 4.68 -19.74
N SER A 388 13.93 4.28 -21.01
CA SER A 388 14.79 3.17 -21.45
C SER A 388 16.24 3.60 -21.63
N VAL A 389 17.10 3.27 -20.67
CA VAL A 389 18.52 3.64 -20.62
C VAL A 389 19.41 2.44 -20.35
N LYS A 390 20.70 2.55 -20.73
CA LYS A 390 21.73 1.57 -20.37
C LYS A 390 22.54 2.11 -19.19
N VAL A 391 22.44 1.47 -18.03
CA VAL A 391 23.27 1.76 -16.86
C VAL A 391 24.49 0.85 -16.86
N LYS A 392 25.64 1.40 -16.50
CA LYS A 392 26.89 0.64 -16.32
C LYS A 392 26.89 0.04 -14.92
N VAL A 393 26.75 -1.28 -14.82
CA VAL A 393 26.72 -1.96 -13.52
C VAL A 393 27.99 -2.77 -13.29
N ASP A 394 28.61 -2.55 -12.15
CA ASP A 394 29.60 -3.47 -11.59
C ASP A 394 28.91 -4.32 -10.52
N THR A 395 28.69 -5.61 -10.83
CA THR A 395 27.92 -6.52 -9.96
C THR A 395 28.52 -6.62 -8.55
N ALA A 396 29.84 -6.59 -8.40
CA ALA A 396 30.46 -6.66 -7.07
C ALA A 396 30.17 -5.40 -6.24
N LYS A 397 30.16 -4.22 -6.88
CA LYS A 397 29.83 -2.95 -6.22
C LYS A 397 28.33 -2.77 -5.99
N GLU A 398 27.49 -3.28 -6.87
CA GLU A 398 26.03 -3.37 -6.67
C GLU A 398 25.70 -4.25 -5.46
N PHE A 399 26.34 -5.42 -5.33
CA PHE A 399 26.17 -6.31 -4.17
C PHE A 399 26.66 -5.66 -2.87
N GLU A 400 27.78 -4.95 -2.91
CA GLU A 400 28.28 -4.14 -1.79
C GLU A 400 27.28 -3.04 -1.39
N GLN A 401 26.70 -2.30 -2.35
CA GLN A 401 25.68 -1.29 -2.05
C GLN A 401 24.43 -1.93 -1.43
N ILE A 402 23.93 -3.02 -2.01
CA ILE A 402 22.72 -3.71 -1.54
C ILE A 402 22.89 -4.21 -0.11
N PHE A 403 24.05 -4.79 0.23
CA PHE A 403 24.36 -5.22 1.59
C PHE A 403 24.35 -4.04 2.58
N HIS A 404 25.06 -2.95 2.28
CA HIS A 404 25.11 -1.79 3.17
C HIS A 404 23.79 -1.02 3.26
N GLU A 405 22.99 -1.00 2.19
CA GLU A 405 21.65 -0.41 2.21
C GLU A 405 20.71 -1.24 3.08
N CYS A 406 20.72 -2.58 3.00
CA CYS A 406 19.99 -3.46 3.92
C CYS A 406 20.34 -3.15 5.38
N TRP A 407 21.64 -3.13 5.69
CA TRP A 407 22.15 -2.88 7.03
C TRP A 407 21.73 -1.51 7.58
N ARG A 408 21.93 -0.43 6.80
CA ARG A 408 21.58 0.94 7.17
C ARG A 408 20.07 1.12 7.34
N MET A 409 19.28 0.48 6.48
CA MET A 409 17.82 0.60 6.55
C MET A 409 17.23 -0.09 7.78
N LEU A 410 17.85 -1.16 8.30
CA LEU A 410 17.48 -1.66 9.62
C LEU A 410 17.97 -0.76 10.75
N LYS A 411 19.22 -0.26 10.71
CA LYS A 411 19.77 0.64 11.74
C LYS A 411 18.86 1.84 12.07
N HIS A 412 18.12 2.35 11.08
CA HIS A 412 17.22 3.51 11.25
C HIS A 412 15.73 3.17 11.19
N ALA A 413 15.34 1.90 11.21
CA ALA A 413 13.94 1.48 11.17
C ALA A 413 13.60 0.32 12.10
N PHE A 414 14.59 -0.31 12.74
CA PHE A 414 14.32 -1.35 13.73
C PHE A 414 13.66 -0.74 14.96
N TYR A 415 12.65 -1.44 15.49
CA TYR A 415 11.77 -0.90 16.53
C TYR A 415 12.47 -0.68 17.90
N ASP A 416 13.51 -1.47 18.17
CA ASP A 416 14.34 -1.34 19.37
C ASP A 416 15.62 -0.56 19.01
N PRO A 417 15.85 0.64 19.57
CA PRO A 417 17.05 1.43 19.29
C PRO A 417 18.35 0.75 19.76
N ASP A 418 18.27 -0.17 20.74
CA ASP A 418 19.43 -0.93 21.23
C ASP A 418 19.67 -2.22 20.42
N MET A 419 18.92 -2.42 19.32
CA MET A 419 19.10 -3.52 18.35
C MET A 419 19.09 -4.93 18.98
N HIS A 420 18.26 -5.18 20.00
CA HIS A 420 18.26 -6.39 20.82
C HIS A 420 19.64 -6.69 21.46
N GLU A 421 20.34 -5.64 21.92
CA GLU A 421 21.69 -5.69 22.48
C GLU A 421 22.78 -6.20 21.49
N VAL A 422 22.46 -6.25 20.19
CA VAL A 422 23.40 -6.68 19.14
C VAL A 422 24.24 -5.49 18.67
N ASP A 423 25.57 -5.63 18.73
CA ASP A 423 26.49 -4.69 18.07
C ASP A 423 26.29 -4.75 16.55
N TRP A 424 25.42 -3.89 16.05
CA TRP A 424 25.00 -3.88 14.66
C TRP A 424 26.11 -3.40 13.72
N GLU A 425 27.02 -2.55 14.21
CA GLU A 425 28.22 -2.13 13.46
C GLU A 425 29.18 -3.32 13.30
N ALA A 426 29.44 -4.10 14.35
CA ALA A 426 30.22 -5.33 14.26
C ALA A 426 29.57 -6.40 13.35
N MET A 427 28.23 -6.51 13.34
CA MET A 427 27.53 -7.40 12.42
C MET A 427 27.71 -6.96 10.96
N ARG A 428 27.69 -5.65 10.66
CA ARG A 428 28.05 -5.15 9.32
C ARG A 428 29.41 -5.68 8.90
N ASP A 429 30.42 -5.51 9.74
CA ASP A 429 31.81 -5.75 9.36
C ASP A 429 32.11 -7.25 9.24
N LYS A 430 31.55 -8.06 10.15
CA LYS A 430 31.55 -9.54 10.09
C LYS A 430 31.03 -10.07 8.76
N TYR A 431 29.88 -9.57 8.29
CA TYR A 431 29.24 -10.05 7.07
C TYR A 431 29.70 -9.33 5.79
N ALA A 432 30.23 -8.11 5.89
CA ALA A 432 30.88 -7.41 4.78
C ALA A 432 32.16 -8.12 4.33
N ALA A 433 32.89 -8.73 5.27
CA ALA A 433 34.15 -9.44 4.99
C ALA A 433 34.03 -10.59 3.97
N VAL A 434 32.83 -11.18 3.78
CA VAL A 434 32.61 -12.25 2.79
C VAL A 434 32.14 -11.75 1.41
N LEU A 435 31.77 -10.47 1.27
CA LEU A 435 31.29 -9.89 0.01
C LEU A 435 32.26 -10.09 -1.19
N PRO A 436 33.60 -10.03 -1.04
CA PRO A 436 34.53 -10.32 -2.15
C PRO A 436 34.41 -11.74 -2.73
N SER A 437 33.79 -12.69 -2.00
CA SER A 437 33.55 -14.06 -2.44
C SER A 437 32.13 -14.30 -2.95
N VAL A 438 31.25 -13.29 -2.94
CA VAL A 438 29.85 -13.42 -3.38
C VAL A 438 29.76 -13.22 -4.90
N THR A 439 29.51 -14.32 -5.62
CA THR A 439 29.48 -14.34 -7.09
C THR A 439 28.08 -14.15 -7.70
N ASP A 440 27.03 -14.42 -6.94
CA ASP A 440 25.65 -14.48 -7.42
C ASP A 440 24.64 -13.95 -6.39
N ARG A 441 23.37 -13.88 -6.83
CA ARG A 441 22.28 -13.26 -6.09
C ARG A 441 21.83 -14.08 -4.89
N ASP A 442 21.91 -15.40 -4.96
CA ASP A 442 21.42 -16.30 -3.92
C ASP A 442 22.45 -16.38 -2.78
N ALA A 443 23.74 -16.37 -3.12
CA ALA A 443 24.83 -16.14 -2.18
C ALA A 443 24.69 -14.79 -1.45
N LEU A 444 24.41 -13.69 -2.18
CA LEU A 444 24.17 -12.37 -1.57
C LEU A 444 22.96 -12.41 -0.61
N GLY A 445 21.83 -12.96 -1.06
CA GLY A 445 20.63 -13.08 -0.23
C GLY A 445 20.85 -13.95 1.00
N THR A 446 21.70 -14.97 0.91
CA THR A 446 22.10 -15.82 2.05
C THR A 446 22.94 -15.04 3.06
N VAL A 447 23.92 -14.26 2.60
CA VAL A 447 24.77 -13.42 3.46
C VAL A 447 23.93 -12.37 4.18
N ILE A 448 23.07 -11.66 3.46
CA ILE A 448 22.18 -10.64 4.05
C ILE A 448 21.23 -11.29 5.05
N ASN A 449 20.51 -12.36 4.70
CA ASN A 449 19.56 -12.98 5.63
C ASN A 449 20.24 -13.55 6.89
N ARG A 450 21.49 -14.01 6.80
CA ARG A 450 22.28 -14.38 7.99
C ARG A 450 22.62 -13.18 8.88
N MET A 451 23.05 -12.06 8.29
CA MET A 451 23.29 -10.81 9.04
C MET A 451 22.01 -10.32 9.73
N LEU A 452 20.89 -10.29 9.01
CA LEU A 452 19.59 -9.90 9.57
C LEU A 452 19.22 -10.83 10.74
N GLY A 453 19.38 -12.15 10.60
CA GLY A 453 19.04 -13.14 11.61
C GLY A 453 19.73 -12.98 12.98
N GLU A 454 20.87 -12.29 13.05
CA GLU A 454 21.58 -12.01 14.33
C GLU A 454 20.71 -11.20 15.31
N LEU A 455 19.81 -10.35 14.79
CA LEU A 455 18.85 -9.59 15.59
C LEU A 455 17.76 -10.45 16.22
N LYS A 456 17.62 -11.75 15.86
CA LYS A 456 16.63 -12.68 16.44
C LYS A 456 15.21 -12.10 16.45
N ALA A 457 14.81 -11.46 15.35
CA ALA A 457 13.53 -10.78 15.23
C ALA A 457 12.67 -11.42 14.13
N SER A 458 11.38 -11.55 14.39
CA SER A 458 10.37 -11.94 13.43
C SER A 458 10.20 -10.89 12.34
N HIS A 459 9.39 -11.24 11.32
CA HIS A 459 8.95 -10.29 10.30
C HIS A 459 10.07 -9.59 9.52
N MET A 460 11.22 -10.24 9.41
CA MET A 460 12.46 -9.70 8.85
C MET A 460 12.98 -10.62 7.74
N GLY A 461 13.61 -10.03 6.72
CA GLY A 461 14.23 -10.80 5.64
C GLY A 461 14.48 -9.97 4.39
N TYR A 462 15.45 -10.43 3.60
CA TYR A 462 15.78 -9.96 2.26
C TYR A 462 15.20 -10.90 1.20
N TYR A 463 14.59 -10.32 0.17
CA TYR A 463 13.97 -11.01 -0.96
C TYR A 463 14.47 -10.39 -2.26
N ALA A 464 15.09 -11.21 -3.11
CA ALA A 464 15.54 -10.81 -4.45
C ALA A 464 14.39 -10.25 -5.31
N PRO A 465 14.66 -9.51 -6.40
CA PRO A 465 13.62 -8.99 -7.27
C PRO A 465 12.77 -10.14 -7.83
N ARG A 466 11.45 -9.97 -7.85
CA ARG A 466 10.53 -11.03 -8.31
C ARG A 466 10.52 -11.10 -9.84
N GLU A 467 11.36 -11.95 -10.40
CA GLU A 467 11.29 -12.33 -11.80
C GLU A 467 9.96 -13.06 -12.13
N PRO A 468 9.47 -12.99 -13.38
CA PRO A 468 8.37 -13.82 -13.83
C PRO A 468 8.74 -15.30 -13.68
N SER A 469 7.94 -16.05 -12.91
CA SER A 469 8.15 -17.49 -12.74
C SER A 469 8.08 -18.20 -14.10
N SER A 470 9.22 -18.70 -14.57
CA SER A 470 9.30 -19.70 -15.64
C SER A 470 8.91 -21.11 -15.18
N GLY A 471 8.63 -21.28 -13.88
CA GLY A 471 8.17 -22.53 -13.30
C GLY A 471 6.78 -22.95 -13.81
N VAL A 472 6.56 -24.27 -13.81
CA VAL A 472 5.34 -24.89 -14.29
C VAL A 472 4.15 -24.53 -13.41
N SER A 473 3.07 -24.05 -14.03
CA SER A 473 1.79 -23.79 -13.34
C SER A 473 0.75 -24.82 -13.73
N THR A 474 0.37 -25.66 -12.78
CA THR A 474 -0.71 -26.65 -12.91
C THR A 474 -2.05 -26.01 -12.55
N LEU A 475 -3.03 -26.10 -13.46
CA LEU A 475 -4.41 -25.70 -13.19
C LEU A 475 -5.22 -26.90 -12.67
N SER A 476 -6.47 -26.66 -12.25
CA SER A 476 -7.39 -27.68 -11.75
C SER A 476 -8.81 -27.43 -12.23
N PHE A 477 -9.60 -28.50 -12.33
CA PHE A 477 -11.04 -28.47 -12.55
C PHE A 477 -11.86 -28.18 -11.28
N GLY A 478 -11.22 -28.08 -10.10
CA GLY A 478 -11.94 -27.99 -8.82
C GLY A 478 -12.61 -29.31 -8.41
N LEU A 479 -11.96 -30.42 -8.74
CA LEU A 479 -12.27 -31.78 -8.30
C LEU A 479 -10.97 -32.55 -8.05
N GLU A 480 -11.05 -33.68 -7.34
CA GLU A 480 -9.97 -34.65 -7.16
C GLU A 480 -10.28 -35.94 -7.93
N LEU A 481 -9.23 -36.57 -8.48
CA LEU A 481 -9.32 -37.83 -9.21
C LEU A 481 -8.67 -38.95 -8.41
N GLU A 482 -9.35 -40.09 -8.36
CA GLU A 482 -8.88 -41.32 -7.71
C GLU A 482 -8.60 -42.37 -8.79
N ALA A 483 -7.48 -43.07 -8.70
CA ALA A 483 -7.16 -44.14 -9.63
C ALA A 483 -7.92 -45.41 -9.23
N ASP A 484 -8.79 -45.91 -10.11
CA ASP A 484 -9.42 -47.21 -9.93
C ASP A 484 -8.59 -48.29 -10.62
N ALA A 485 -8.06 -49.21 -9.83
CA ALA A 485 -7.23 -50.31 -10.31
C ALA A 485 -8.03 -51.44 -10.98
N GLU A 486 -9.35 -51.53 -10.75
CA GLU A 486 -10.19 -52.57 -11.35
C GLU A 486 -10.60 -52.21 -12.78
N SER A 487 -11.04 -50.98 -13.02
CA SER A 487 -11.33 -50.48 -14.38
C SER A 487 -10.08 -50.04 -15.17
N GLY A 488 -9.00 -49.69 -14.48
CA GLY A 488 -7.84 -49.05 -15.12
C GLY A 488 -8.10 -47.60 -15.56
N LEU A 489 -9.11 -46.93 -14.99
CA LEU A 489 -9.48 -45.55 -15.27
C LEU A 489 -9.34 -44.66 -14.02
N TYR A 490 -9.36 -43.34 -14.23
CA TYR A 490 -9.59 -42.42 -13.11
C TYR A 490 -11.08 -42.25 -12.85
N ARG A 491 -11.46 -42.14 -11.58
CA ARG A 491 -12.80 -41.80 -11.11
C ARG A 491 -12.79 -40.43 -10.46
N ILE A 492 -13.87 -39.66 -10.61
CA ILE A 492 -14.07 -38.41 -9.85
C ILE A 492 -14.38 -38.79 -8.40
N GLY A 493 -13.38 -38.64 -7.52
CA GLY A 493 -13.47 -38.98 -6.10
C GLY A 493 -14.15 -37.89 -5.28
N HIS A 494 -13.87 -36.62 -5.59
CA HIS A 494 -14.48 -35.48 -4.89
C HIS A 494 -14.67 -34.25 -5.79
N ILE A 495 -15.83 -33.58 -5.70
CA ILE A 495 -16.11 -32.29 -6.33
C ILE A 495 -16.16 -31.20 -5.25
N TYR A 496 -15.34 -30.16 -5.39
CA TYR A 496 -15.28 -29.11 -4.37
C TYR A 496 -16.48 -28.16 -4.41
N GLU A 497 -17.04 -27.93 -3.22
CA GLU A 497 -18.01 -26.86 -2.96
C GLU A 497 -17.52 -25.49 -3.47
N TYR A 498 -18.44 -24.72 -4.06
CA TYR A 498 -18.17 -23.46 -4.77
C TYR A 498 -17.22 -23.54 -5.99
N GLY A 499 -16.74 -24.74 -6.36
CA GLY A 499 -15.85 -24.95 -7.51
C GLY A 499 -16.55 -24.83 -8.88
N PRO A 500 -15.79 -24.79 -9.99
CA PRO A 500 -16.36 -24.79 -11.33
C PRO A 500 -16.93 -26.15 -11.74
N ALA A 501 -16.42 -27.27 -11.20
CA ALA A 501 -16.97 -28.62 -11.43
C ALA A 501 -18.34 -28.87 -10.78
N LEU A 502 -18.69 -28.17 -9.69
CA LEU A 502 -20.00 -28.32 -9.02
C LEU A 502 -21.17 -27.73 -9.83
N LYS A 503 -20.90 -26.96 -10.89
CA LYS A 503 -21.96 -26.28 -11.64
C LYS A 503 -22.79 -27.26 -12.44
N ASP A 504 -24.10 -27.08 -12.49
CA ASP A 504 -25.04 -27.92 -13.25
C ASP A 504 -24.57 -28.11 -14.71
N TRP A 505 -24.05 -27.05 -15.34
CA TRP A 505 -23.54 -27.07 -16.71
C TRP A 505 -22.14 -27.71 -16.87
N ALA A 506 -21.42 -27.96 -15.77
CA ALA A 506 -20.20 -28.78 -15.78
C ALA A 506 -20.56 -30.27 -15.91
N ASN A 507 -21.78 -30.67 -15.55
CA ASN A 507 -22.36 -31.98 -15.84
C ASN A 507 -21.43 -33.16 -15.46
N VAL A 508 -20.83 -33.09 -14.28
CA VAL A 508 -19.99 -34.12 -13.64
C VAL A 508 -20.54 -34.46 -12.26
N SER A 509 -20.35 -35.71 -11.85
CA SER A 509 -20.76 -36.25 -10.56
C SER A 509 -19.59 -36.95 -9.89
N GLU A 510 -19.53 -36.90 -8.56
CA GLU A 510 -18.69 -37.84 -7.79
C GLU A 510 -19.16 -39.26 -8.14
N GLY A 511 -18.24 -40.11 -8.60
CA GLY A 511 -18.58 -41.42 -9.15
C GLY A 511 -18.29 -41.61 -10.64
N ASP A 512 -18.31 -40.57 -11.46
CA ASP A 512 -18.05 -40.72 -12.90
C ASP A 512 -16.59 -41.18 -13.15
N TYR A 513 -16.42 -42.09 -14.10
CA TYR A 513 -15.12 -42.41 -14.71
C TYR A 513 -14.73 -41.34 -15.73
N LEU A 514 -13.45 -40.99 -15.76
CA LEU A 514 -12.84 -40.04 -16.68
C LEU A 514 -12.06 -40.79 -17.76
N PHE A 515 -12.52 -40.68 -19.00
CA PHE A 515 -11.95 -41.39 -20.15
C PHE A 515 -10.92 -40.55 -20.91
N ALA A 516 -11.14 -39.22 -20.99
CA ALA A 516 -10.27 -38.33 -21.76
C ALA A 516 -10.32 -36.88 -21.24
N VAL A 517 -9.19 -36.17 -21.40
CA VAL A 517 -9.04 -34.73 -21.17
C VAL A 517 -8.56 -34.08 -22.46
N ASP A 518 -9.31 -33.09 -22.96
CA ASP A 518 -9.04 -32.38 -24.21
C ASP A 518 -8.87 -33.34 -25.42
N GLY A 519 -9.75 -34.34 -25.48
CA GLY A 519 -9.76 -35.40 -26.51
C GLY A 519 -8.63 -36.44 -26.40
N LYS A 520 -7.72 -36.32 -25.43
CA LYS A 520 -6.64 -37.28 -25.19
C LYS A 520 -7.08 -38.31 -24.14
N PRO A 521 -7.01 -39.62 -24.43
CA PRO A 521 -7.31 -40.65 -23.45
C PRO A 521 -6.47 -40.53 -22.18
N LEU A 522 -7.02 -40.98 -21.06
CA LEU A 522 -6.35 -41.00 -19.76
C LEU A 522 -6.64 -42.33 -19.05
N ALA A 523 -5.59 -43.08 -18.71
CA ALA A 523 -5.68 -44.33 -17.95
C ALA A 523 -5.21 -44.13 -16.49
N ALA A 524 -5.64 -45.01 -15.58
CA ALA A 524 -5.15 -45.02 -14.21
C ALA A 524 -3.62 -45.15 -14.16
N GLY A 525 -2.97 -44.25 -13.42
CA GLY A 525 -1.51 -44.16 -13.33
C GLY A 525 -0.87 -43.14 -14.28
N ASP A 526 -1.61 -42.63 -15.28
CA ASP A 526 -1.14 -41.51 -16.10
C ASP A 526 -1.03 -40.22 -15.26
N ASN A 527 0.06 -39.48 -15.45
CA ASN A 527 0.25 -38.19 -14.77
C ASN A 527 -0.62 -37.09 -15.42
N TYR A 528 -1.90 -37.07 -15.08
CA TYR A 528 -2.89 -36.12 -15.60
C TYR A 528 -2.54 -34.64 -15.31
N HIS A 529 -1.76 -34.34 -14.27
CA HIS A 529 -1.29 -32.98 -14.00
C HIS A 529 -0.50 -32.39 -15.18
N ARG A 530 0.20 -33.22 -15.97
CA ARG A 530 0.89 -32.76 -17.19
C ARG A 530 -0.05 -32.19 -18.23
N MET A 531 -1.30 -32.64 -18.28
CA MET A 531 -2.33 -32.13 -19.19
C MET A 531 -2.92 -30.79 -18.72
N LEU A 532 -2.73 -30.47 -17.43
CA LEU A 532 -3.18 -29.24 -16.78
C LEU A 532 -2.06 -28.19 -16.62
N ASN A 533 -0.87 -28.51 -17.12
CA ASN A 533 0.28 -27.59 -17.16
C ASN A 533 0.21 -26.75 -18.44
N HIS A 534 0.12 -25.43 -18.29
CA HIS A 534 0.03 -24.48 -19.42
C HIS A 534 -0.99 -24.83 -20.52
N PRO A 535 -2.25 -25.16 -20.19
CA PRO A 535 -3.28 -25.41 -21.20
C PRO A 535 -3.52 -24.16 -22.04
N LEU A 536 -3.78 -24.35 -23.34
CA LEU A 536 -3.99 -23.27 -24.30
C LEU A 536 -5.28 -22.46 -24.04
N ASN A 537 -6.23 -23.07 -23.32
CA ASN A 537 -7.58 -22.55 -23.09
C ASN A 537 -7.86 -22.46 -21.57
N ASP A 538 -8.74 -21.53 -21.17
CA ASP A 538 -9.21 -21.39 -19.78
C ASP A 538 -10.27 -22.44 -19.37
N ARG A 539 -10.63 -23.30 -20.32
CA ARG A 539 -11.55 -24.43 -20.22
C ARG A 539 -11.00 -25.61 -21.00
N LEU A 540 -11.19 -26.82 -20.51
CA LEU A 540 -10.89 -28.05 -21.25
C LEU A 540 -12.14 -28.93 -21.31
N ASP A 541 -12.20 -29.75 -22.36
CA ASP A 541 -13.24 -30.76 -22.52
C ASP A 541 -12.87 -32.03 -21.72
N LEU A 542 -13.85 -32.64 -21.06
CA LEU A 542 -13.75 -33.91 -20.36
C LEU A 542 -14.73 -34.90 -20.99
N THR A 543 -14.29 -36.12 -21.24
CA THR A 543 -15.18 -37.26 -21.54
C THR A 543 -15.35 -38.09 -20.28
N VAL A 544 -16.56 -38.11 -19.73
CA VAL A 544 -16.91 -38.74 -18.44
C VAL A 544 -18.13 -39.64 -18.56
N GLY A 545 -18.32 -40.60 -17.67
CA GLY A 545 -19.52 -41.45 -17.65
C GLY A 545 -19.65 -42.28 -16.36
N PRO A 546 -20.85 -42.72 -16.00
CA PRO A 546 -21.08 -43.46 -14.75
C PRO A 546 -20.53 -44.88 -14.77
N ASN A 547 -20.33 -45.47 -15.96
CA ASN A 547 -19.98 -46.87 -16.14
C ASN A 547 -18.57 -47.01 -16.74
N ALA A 548 -17.73 -47.87 -16.17
CA ALA A 548 -16.33 -48.05 -16.58
C ALA A 548 -16.16 -48.61 -18.00
N ASP A 549 -17.18 -49.28 -18.55
CA ASP A 549 -17.20 -49.79 -19.92
C ASP A 549 -17.41 -48.70 -21.00
N GLY A 550 -17.62 -47.45 -20.58
CA GLY A 550 -17.86 -46.32 -21.46
C GLY A 550 -19.31 -46.17 -21.92
N SER A 551 -20.24 -47.00 -21.44
CA SER A 551 -21.67 -46.77 -21.64
C SER A 551 -22.12 -45.49 -20.90
N ASP A 552 -23.10 -44.79 -21.49
CA ASP A 552 -23.59 -43.48 -21.02
C ASP A 552 -22.51 -42.39 -20.83
N ASN A 553 -21.40 -42.50 -21.57
CA ASN A 553 -20.39 -41.43 -21.60
C ASN A 553 -20.93 -40.14 -22.24
N ARG A 554 -20.37 -39.01 -21.82
CA ARG A 554 -20.73 -37.66 -22.25
C ARG A 554 -19.50 -36.76 -22.26
N SER A 555 -19.49 -35.81 -23.20
CA SER A 555 -18.48 -34.75 -23.23
C SER A 555 -19.01 -33.49 -22.57
N THR A 556 -18.20 -32.87 -21.71
CA THR A 556 -18.52 -31.62 -20.99
C THR A 556 -17.32 -30.69 -20.95
N ARG A 557 -17.54 -29.39 -20.70
CA ARG A 557 -16.48 -28.36 -20.73
C ARG A 557 -16.39 -27.62 -19.40
N ILE A 558 -15.29 -27.80 -18.67
CA ILE A 558 -15.11 -27.25 -17.32
C ILE A 558 -14.08 -26.11 -17.33
N LYS A 559 -14.40 -25.01 -16.63
CA LYS A 559 -13.47 -23.88 -16.42
C LYS A 559 -12.36 -24.26 -15.44
N LEU A 560 -11.13 -23.95 -15.82
CA LEU A 560 -9.96 -24.17 -15.00
C LEU A 560 -9.75 -23.06 -13.96
N ILE A 561 -9.17 -23.45 -12.82
CA ILE A 561 -8.70 -22.56 -11.75
C ILE A 561 -7.21 -22.78 -11.47
N GLY A 562 -6.49 -21.73 -11.11
CA GLY A 562 -5.10 -21.83 -10.65
C GLY A 562 -4.98 -22.37 -9.23
N SER A 563 -3.74 -22.65 -8.80
CA SER A 563 -3.39 -23.18 -7.48
C SER A 563 -4.02 -22.40 -6.31
N THR A 564 -4.00 -21.06 -6.34
CA THR A 564 -4.67 -20.20 -5.33
C THR A 564 -6.18 -20.42 -5.29
N GLY A 565 -6.81 -20.69 -6.44
CA GLY A 565 -8.23 -21.02 -6.53
C GLY A 565 -8.52 -22.37 -5.88
N LEU A 566 -7.79 -23.42 -6.24
CA LEU A 566 -7.93 -24.75 -5.64
C LEU A 566 -7.67 -24.74 -4.14
N TRP A 567 -6.64 -24.01 -3.68
CA TRP A 567 -6.36 -23.83 -2.25
C TRP A 567 -7.53 -23.17 -1.51
N ARG A 568 -8.18 -22.15 -2.09
CA ARG A 568 -9.38 -21.53 -1.50
C ARG A 568 -10.56 -22.52 -1.39
N LEU A 569 -10.73 -23.42 -2.36
CA LEU A 569 -11.77 -24.46 -2.30
C LEU A 569 -11.47 -25.49 -1.18
N ARG A 570 -10.23 -26.00 -1.13
CA ARG A 570 -9.75 -26.88 -0.06
C ARG A 570 -9.89 -26.27 1.34
N TYR A 571 -9.54 -24.98 1.47
CA TYR A 571 -9.73 -24.22 2.71
C TYR A 571 -11.20 -24.12 3.12
N ARG A 572 -12.12 -23.79 2.18
CA ARG A 572 -13.56 -23.73 2.48
C ARG A 572 -14.10 -25.07 2.95
N LYS A 573 -13.78 -26.16 2.23
CA LYS A 573 -14.15 -27.52 2.66
C LYS A 573 -13.69 -27.82 4.08
N TRP A 574 -12.43 -27.52 4.43
CA TRP A 574 -11.92 -27.73 5.78
C TRP A 574 -12.68 -26.91 6.85
N VAL A 575 -13.04 -25.65 6.57
CA VAL A 575 -13.88 -24.84 7.46
C VAL A 575 -15.29 -25.44 7.61
N ASP A 576 -15.89 -25.88 6.50
CA ASP A 576 -17.25 -26.40 6.48
C ASP A 576 -17.35 -27.77 7.16
N ASP A 577 -16.35 -28.63 7.00
CA ASP A 577 -16.24 -29.91 7.70
C ASP A 577 -15.99 -29.74 9.20
N ASN A 578 -15.15 -28.78 9.62
CA ASN A 578 -15.02 -28.42 11.05
C ASN A 578 -16.34 -27.87 11.62
N ARG A 579 -17.05 -27.02 10.86
CA ARG A 579 -18.36 -26.50 11.27
C ARG A 579 -19.38 -27.62 11.42
N ARG A 580 -19.41 -28.58 10.49
CA ARG A 580 -20.25 -29.77 10.55
C ARG A 580 -19.95 -30.62 11.78
N ARG A 581 -18.66 -30.88 12.06
CA ARG A 581 -18.22 -31.60 13.27
C ARG A 581 -18.67 -30.93 14.56
N VAL A 582 -18.56 -29.61 14.65
CA VAL A 582 -19.03 -28.83 15.82
C VAL A 582 -20.56 -28.90 15.94
N GLU A 583 -21.30 -28.81 14.83
CA GLU A 583 -22.76 -28.97 14.82
C GLU A 583 -23.16 -30.37 15.33
N GLU A 584 -22.65 -31.43 14.71
CA GLU A 584 -22.94 -32.82 15.02
C GLU A 584 -22.59 -33.17 16.48
N ARG A 585 -21.35 -32.90 16.90
CA ARG A 585 -20.83 -33.27 18.22
C ARG A 585 -21.41 -32.43 19.37
N SER A 586 -22.01 -31.28 19.07
CA SER A 586 -22.71 -30.44 20.07
C SER A 586 -24.23 -30.55 20.04
N GLY A 587 -24.83 -31.40 19.20
CA GLY A 587 -26.29 -31.44 19.01
C GLY A 587 -26.86 -30.13 18.45
N GLY A 588 -26.06 -29.41 17.67
CA GLY A 588 -26.39 -28.09 17.13
C GLY A 588 -26.41 -26.96 18.16
N ARG A 589 -25.80 -27.14 19.34
CA ARG A 589 -25.77 -26.12 20.40
C ARG A 589 -24.65 -25.09 20.22
N LEU A 590 -23.54 -25.46 19.61
CA LEU A 590 -22.36 -24.59 19.44
C LEU A 590 -22.22 -24.03 18.02
N ALA A 591 -21.53 -22.90 17.92
CA ALA A 591 -21.10 -22.29 16.66
C ALA A 591 -19.61 -22.55 16.41
N TYR A 592 -19.21 -22.48 15.13
CA TYR A 592 -17.81 -22.48 14.71
C TYR A 592 -17.57 -21.40 13.66
N THR A 593 -16.51 -20.63 13.85
CA THR A 593 -15.99 -19.66 12.87
C THR A 593 -14.47 -19.75 12.85
N HIS A 594 -13.88 -19.59 11.66
CA HIS A 594 -12.43 -19.61 11.47
C HIS A 594 -11.96 -18.31 10.83
N ILE A 595 -10.92 -17.70 11.40
CA ILE A 595 -10.32 -16.46 10.93
C ILE A 595 -8.99 -16.82 10.27
N LEU A 596 -8.95 -16.81 8.93
CA LEU A 596 -7.78 -17.23 8.14
C LEU A 596 -6.67 -16.18 8.07
N SER A 597 -7.03 -14.90 8.07
CA SER A 597 -6.08 -13.81 8.26
C SER A 597 -6.74 -12.67 9.02
N MET A 598 -5.95 -11.90 9.75
CA MET A 598 -6.44 -10.74 10.49
C MET A 598 -6.60 -9.53 9.56
N SER A 599 -7.44 -9.65 8.53
CA SER A 599 -7.69 -8.58 7.55
C SER A 599 -9.17 -8.23 7.42
N ARG A 600 -9.47 -7.01 6.97
CA ARG A 600 -10.83 -6.44 6.91
C ARG A 600 -11.90 -7.36 6.28
N PRO A 601 -11.65 -8.10 5.18
CA PRO A 601 -12.63 -9.05 4.65
C PRO A 601 -13.03 -10.16 5.64
N TYR A 602 -12.08 -10.65 6.44
CA TYR A 602 -12.34 -11.66 7.47
C TYR A 602 -12.98 -11.06 8.73
N LEU A 603 -12.70 -9.80 9.07
CA LEU A 603 -13.44 -9.07 10.11
C LEU A 603 -14.93 -9.00 9.77
N GLU A 604 -15.28 -8.64 8.53
CA GLU A 604 -16.67 -8.58 8.09
C GLU A 604 -17.32 -9.96 7.91
N GLN A 605 -16.54 -10.99 7.57
CA GLN A 605 -16.99 -12.39 7.65
C GLN A 605 -17.31 -12.81 9.09
N PHE A 606 -16.40 -12.60 10.03
CA PHE A 606 -16.54 -12.93 11.45
C PHE A 606 -17.75 -12.23 12.08
N LYS A 607 -17.89 -10.91 11.86
CA LYS A 607 -19.07 -10.14 12.29
C LYS A 607 -20.35 -10.76 11.75
N ARG A 608 -20.41 -11.08 10.45
CA ARG A 608 -21.61 -11.67 9.80
C ARG A 608 -21.94 -13.05 10.34
N GLU A 609 -20.94 -13.93 10.46
CA GLU A 609 -21.11 -15.30 10.99
C GLU A 609 -21.59 -15.27 12.45
N LEU A 610 -21.00 -14.45 13.32
CA LEU A 610 -21.47 -14.32 14.70
C LEU A 610 -22.89 -13.75 14.80
N MET A 611 -23.32 -12.87 13.89
CA MET A 611 -24.73 -12.43 13.83
C MET A 611 -25.68 -13.55 13.39
N GLN A 612 -25.25 -14.41 12.47
CA GLN A 612 -26.01 -15.58 12.01
C GLN A 612 -26.12 -16.61 13.14
N TYR A 613 -25.03 -16.87 13.86
CA TYR A 613 -24.95 -17.87 14.92
C TYR A 613 -25.30 -17.34 16.33
N ARG A 614 -25.75 -16.09 16.48
CA ARG A 614 -26.06 -15.42 17.76
C ARG A 614 -27.07 -16.11 18.70
N GLN A 615 -27.67 -17.22 18.27
CA GLN A 615 -28.63 -18.03 19.06
C GLN A 615 -28.07 -19.42 19.44
N LYS A 616 -26.86 -19.75 18.98
CA LYS A 616 -26.07 -20.86 19.53
C LYS A 616 -25.64 -20.51 20.95
N GLU A 617 -25.52 -21.52 21.80
CA GLU A 617 -25.25 -21.37 23.23
C GLU A 617 -23.78 -21.00 23.52
N GLY A 618 -22.85 -21.39 22.66
CA GLY A 618 -21.42 -21.05 22.74
C GLY A 618 -20.75 -21.05 21.36
N VAL A 619 -19.50 -20.57 21.27
CA VAL A 619 -18.75 -20.49 20.00
C VAL A 619 -17.29 -20.89 20.14
N VAL A 620 -16.82 -21.72 19.20
CA VAL A 620 -15.39 -21.95 18.91
C VAL A 620 -14.93 -20.92 17.90
N ILE A 621 -13.91 -20.13 18.25
CA ILE A 621 -13.25 -19.17 17.37
C ILE A 621 -11.88 -19.76 17.02
N ASP A 622 -11.68 -20.18 15.77
CA ASP A 622 -10.46 -20.85 15.35
C ASP A 622 -9.52 -19.87 14.62
N VAL A 623 -8.30 -19.70 15.15
CA VAL A 623 -7.23 -18.86 14.55
C VAL A 623 -5.97 -19.68 14.24
N ARG A 624 -6.08 -21.02 14.20
CA ARG A 624 -4.97 -21.90 13.81
C ARG A 624 -4.56 -21.62 12.37
N ASN A 625 -3.25 -21.60 12.09
CA ASN A 625 -2.70 -21.31 10.77
C ASN A 625 -3.00 -19.90 10.22
N ASN A 626 -3.37 -18.95 11.10
CA ASN A 626 -3.57 -17.55 10.75
C ASN A 626 -2.24 -16.78 10.83
N GLY A 627 -1.78 -16.26 9.69
CA GLY A 627 -0.51 -15.52 9.58
C GLY A 627 -0.54 -14.06 10.07
N GLY A 628 -1.63 -13.61 10.70
CA GLY A 628 -1.77 -12.26 11.25
C GLY A 628 -2.35 -11.22 10.28
N GLY A 629 -2.04 -9.94 10.54
CA GLY A 629 -2.72 -8.77 9.99
C GLY A 629 -2.86 -7.64 11.02
N TYR A 630 -4.06 -7.06 11.19
CA TYR A 630 -4.28 -5.82 11.97
C TYR A 630 -5.70 -5.63 12.56
N ILE A 631 -6.50 -6.69 12.79
CA ILE A 631 -7.91 -6.56 13.21
C ILE A 631 -8.22 -7.01 14.65
N ASP A 632 -7.21 -7.39 15.44
CA ASP A 632 -7.37 -7.88 16.82
C ASP A 632 -8.24 -6.97 17.69
N VAL A 633 -7.99 -5.65 17.70
CA VAL A 633 -8.79 -4.67 18.46
C VAL A 633 -10.28 -4.77 18.09
N TYR A 634 -10.59 -4.78 16.79
CA TYR A 634 -11.96 -4.88 16.30
C TYR A 634 -12.64 -6.23 16.60
N LEU A 635 -11.87 -7.31 16.74
CA LEU A 635 -12.38 -8.61 17.19
C LEU A 635 -12.69 -8.58 18.69
N LEU A 636 -11.79 -8.02 19.51
CA LEU A 636 -11.97 -7.88 20.96
C LEU A 636 -13.17 -6.98 21.28
N ASP A 637 -13.25 -5.78 20.69
CA ASP A 637 -14.39 -4.86 20.80
C ASP A 637 -15.74 -5.51 20.49
N PHE A 638 -15.75 -6.48 19.55
CA PHE A 638 -16.97 -7.20 19.21
C PHE A 638 -17.35 -8.23 20.29
N LEU A 639 -16.37 -8.91 20.87
CA LEU A 639 -16.53 -10.01 21.83
C LEU A 639 -16.71 -9.54 23.29
N GLU A 640 -16.17 -8.37 23.63
CA GLU A 640 -16.30 -7.68 24.93
C GLU A 640 -17.74 -7.29 25.29
N LYS A 641 -18.61 -7.14 24.27
CA LYS A 641 -19.96 -6.58 24.42
C LYS A 641 -20.78 -7.33 25.45
N LYS A 642 -21.28 -6.59 26.45
CA LYS A 642 -22.13 -7.11 27.53
C LYS A 642 -23.60 -6.84 27.24
N LYS A 643 -24.45 -7.81 27.57
CA LYS A 643 -25.91 -7.68 27.55
C LYS A 643 -26.35 -6.74 28.67
N TYR A 644 -26.94 -5.59 28.33
CA TYR A 644 -27.52 -4.65 29.31
C TYR A 644 -29.03 -4.80 29.48
N GLY A 645 -29.70 -5.59 28.64
CA GLY A 645 -31.14 -5.81 28.77
C GLY A 645 -31.75 -6.61 27.62
N TYR A 646 -33.07 -6.49 27.46
CA TYR A 646 -33.83 -7.02 26.33
C TYR A 646 -34.98 -6.09 25.96
N ARG A 647 -35.56 -6.26 24.76
CA ARG A 647 -36.85 -5.67 24.37
C ARG A 647 -37.78 -6.78 23.88
N THR A 648 -39.08 -6.61 24.11
CA THR A 648 -40.14 -7.35 23.42
C THR A 648 -40.75 -6.45 22.34
N TYR A 649 -41.38 -7.06 21.33
CA TYR A 649 -42.05 -6.35 20.23
C TYR A 649 -43.51 -6.80 20.14
N ASN A 650 -44.40 -6.09 20.85
CA ASN A 650 -45.81 -6.46 21.07
C ASN A 650 -46.00 -7.55 22.16
N ARG A 651 -47.26 -7.80 22.52
CA ARG A 651 -47.69 -8.54 23.72
C ARG A 651 -47.18 -9.99 23.82
N GLU A 652 -46.95 -10.64 22.68
CA GLU A 652 -46.64 -12.08 22.59
C GLU A 652 -45.22 -12.37 22.07
N ALA A 653 -44.40 -11.33 21.83
CA ALA A 653 -43.10 -11.52 21.21
C ALA A 653 -42.02 -12.01 22.17
N VAL A 654 -41.09 -12.80 21.60
CA VAL A 654 -39.86 -13.24 22.24
C VAL A 654 -39.02 -12.06 22.76
N LYS A 655 -38.28 -12.29 23.85
CA LYS A 655 -37.28 -11.34 24.36
C LYS A 655 -36.11 -11.27 23.37
N ILE A 656 -35.79 -10.07 22.89
CA ILE A 656 -34.64 -9.80 22.02
C ILE A 656 -33.59 -9.02 22.82
N ASP A 657 -32.43 -9.65 22.99
CA ASP A 657 -31.33 -9.10 23.79
C ASP A 657 -30.76 -7.79 23.26
N ARG A 658 -30.21 -6.99 24.19
CA ARG A 658 -29.65 -5.67 23.92
C ARG A 658 -28.22 -5.54 24.49
N PRO A 659 -27.23 -5.12 23.67
CA PRO A 659 -27.35 -4.78 22.25
C PRO A 659 -27.72 -6.01 21.39
N ARG A 660 -28.34 -5.80 20.22
CA ARG A 660 -28.70 -6.92 19.33
C ARG A 660 -27.47 -7.56 18.66
N HIS A 661 -26.38 -6.79 18.61
CA HIS A 661 -25.22 -7.00 17.75
C HIS A 661 -23.97 -7.41 18.55
N GLY A 662 -24.06 -8.59 19.19
CA GLY A 662 -22.99 -9.22 19.96
C GLY A 662 -23.28 -10.71 20.23
N PHE A 663 -22.30 -11.44 20.76
CA PHE A 663 -22.42 -12.86 21.12
C PHE A 663 -22.18 -13.06 22.62
N TYR A 664 -23.21 -13.50 23.36
CA TYR A 664 -23.19 -13.51 24.83
C TYR A 664 -22.94 -14.89 25.48
N GLY A 665 -22.94 -15.96 24.69
CA GLY A 665 -22.58 -17.30 25.17
C GLY A 665 -21.10 -17.46 25.50
N PRO A 666 -20.69 -18.55 26.15
CA PRO A 666 -19.29 -18.92 26.35
C PRO A 666 -18.50 -19.02 25.03
N LYS A 667 -17.21 -18.76 25.11
CA LYS A 667 -16.29 -18.64 23.97
C LYS A 667 -15.00 -19.38 24.29
N VAL A 668 -14.39 -20.00 23.30
CA VAL A 668 -13.00 -20.47 23.35
C VAL A 668 -12.29 -20.11 22.05
N VAL A 669 -10.98 -19.88 22.14
CA VAL A 669 -10.12 -19.61 20.98
C VAL A 669 -9.17 -20.79 20.76
N LEU A 670 -9.11 -21.29 19.52
CA LEU A 670 -8.15 -22.32 19.12
C LEU A 670 -6.87 -21.69 18.56
N THR A 671 -5.71 -22.07 19.11
CA THR A 671 -4.37 -21.62 18.67
C THR A 671 -3.47 -22.79 18.31
N ASN A 672 -2.53 -22.56 17.40
CA ASN A 672 -1.44 -23.49 17.13
C ASN A 672 -0.14 -22.76 16.76
N GLU A 673 0.93 -23.52 16.53
CA GLU A 673 2.28 -23.03 16.20
C GLU A 673 2.33 -22.22 14.89
N TYR A 674 1.33 -22.38 14.03
CA TYR A 674 1.17 -21.63 12.79
C TYR A 674 0.30 -20.36 12.93
N SER A 675 -0.16 -20.02 14.14
CA SER A 675 -0.75 -18.71 14.46
C SER A 675 0.39 -17.71 14.72
N PHE A 676 0.47 -16.64 13.93
CA PHE A 676 1.53 -15.63 14.01
C PHE A 676 1.01 -14.19 14.08
N SER A 677 1.84 -13.28 14.59
CA SER A 677 1.62 -11.83 14.53
C SER A 677 0.34 -11.39 15.24
N ASN A 678 -0.55 -10.69 14.56
CA ASN A 678 -1.84 -10.27 15.11
C ASN A 678 -2.74 -11.46 15.55
N ALA A 679 -2.48 -12.68 15.04
CA ALA A 679 -3.10 -13.91 15.52
C ALA A 679 -2.51 -14.45 16.85
N GLU A 680 -1.55 -13.75 17.44
CA GLU A 680 -1.01 -13.98 18.79
C GLU A 680 -1.47 -12.86 19.75
N ILE A 681 -1.49 -11.61 19.26
CA ILE A 681 -2.02 -10.46 19.99
C ILE A 681 -3.51 -10.67 20.33
N PHE A 682 -4.33 -11.13 19.37
CA PHE A 682 -5.75 -11.40 19.60
C PHE A 682 -6.00 -12.46 20.70
N PRO A 683 -5.42 -13.68 20.68
CA PRO A 683 -5.55 -14.63 21.78
C PRO A 683 -5.04 -14.09 23.12
N ARG A 684 -3.92 -13.36 23.13
CA ARG A 684 -3.41 -12.74 24.36
C ARG A 684 -4.43 -11.77 24.96
N GLY A 685 -4.94 -10.83 24.16
CA GLY A 685 -5.98 -9.88 24.59
C GLY A 685 -7.27 -10.58 25.02
N PHE A 686 -7.72 -11.58 24.27
CA PHE A 686 -8.93 -12.35 24.58
C PHE A 686 -8.87 -13.02 25.97
N ARG A 687 -7.72 -13.58 26.33
CA ARG A 687 -7.49 -14.16 27.66
C ARG A 687 -7.36 -13.08 28.74
N ASP A 688 -6.55 -12.05 28.49
CA ASP A 688 -6.25 -11.01 29.48
C ASP A 688 -7.48 -10.13 29.81
N LEU A 689 -8.46 -10.08 28.91
CA LEU A 689 -9.80 -9.47 29.10
C LEU A 689 -10.84 -10.45 29.71
N GLY A 690 -10.48 -11.71 29.92
CA GLY A 690 -11.34 -12.73 30.55
C GLY A 690 -12.51 -13.20 29.68
N LEU A 691 -12.38 -13.16 28.35
CA LEU A 691 -13.49 -13.45 27.41
C LEU A 691 -13.74 -14.95 27.21
N GLY A 692 -12.77 -15.81 27.58
CA GLY A 692 -12.84 -17.26 27.45
C GLY A 692 -11.47 -17.92 27.64
N LYS A 693 -11.37 -19.21 27.29
CA LYS A 693 -10.11 -19.98 27.34
C LYS A 693 -9.44 -20.10 25.98
N LEU A 694 -8.12 -20.18 25.99
CA LEU A 694 -7.26 -20.56 24.86
C LEU A 694 -7.00 -22.07 24.88
N ILE A 695 -7.14 -22.74 23.74
CA ILE A 695 -7.04 -24.21 23.61
C ILE A 695 -6.18 -24.56 22.39
N GLY A 696 -5.34 -25.60 22.52
CA GLY A 696 -4.50 -26.08 21.42
C GLY A 696 -3.03 -26.11 21.82
N ILE A 697 -2.13 -25.56 21.00
CA ILE A 697 -0.71 -25.40 21.36
C ILE A 697 -0.26 -23.93 21.28
N LYS A 698 0.98 -23.69 21.73
CA LYS A 698 1.61 -22.36 21.80
C LYS A 698 1.68 -21.75 20.39
N THR A 699 1.44 -20.45 20.29
CA THR A 699 1.61 -19.70 19.03
C THR A 699 3.08 -19.53 18.64
N GLY A 700 3.33 -19.10 17.40
CA GLY A 700 4.66 -19.15 16.78
C GLY A 700 5.71 -18.16 17.32
N GLY A 701 5.30 -17.12 18.03
CA GLY A 701 6.20 -16.18 18.72
C GLY A 701 6.82 -15.11 17.83
N GLY A 702 6.10 -14.62 16.81
CA GLY A 702 6.58 -13.55 15.94
C GLY A 702 5.54 -12.44 15.80
N VAL A 703 5.75 -11.32 16.48
CA VAL A 703 4.73 -10.26 16.68
C VAL A 703 5.12 -8.86 16.23
N ILE A 704 6.38 -8.60 15.89
CA ILE A 704 6.83 -7.23 15.56
C ILE A 704 6.15 -6.72 14.28
N GLY A 705 5.34 -5.66 14.40
CA GLY A 705 4.72 -4.97 13.28
C GLY A 705 5.77 -4.40 12.32
N THR A 706 5.53 -4.49 11.01
CA THR A 706 6.63 -4.49 10.03
C THR A 706 6.25 -3.82 8.70
N SER A 707 7.15 -2.97 8.19
CA SER A 707 7.04 -2.32 6.89
C SER A 707 7.95 -3.00 5.85
N SER A 708 8.11 -2.41 4.67
CA SER A 708 9.00 -2.90 3.62
C SER A 708 9.76 -1.75 2.97
N TYR A 709 10.99 -2.03 2.52
CA TYR A 709 11.80 -1.10 1.75
C TYR A 709 12.34 -1.80 0.49
N THR A 710 12.28 -1.12 -0.65
CA THR A 710 12.79 -1.62 -1.94
C THR A 710 14.17 -1.03 -2.18
N LEU A 711 15.15 -1.83 -2.60
CA LEU A 711 16.57 -1.47 -2.81
C LEU A 711 16.87 -1.02 -4.25
N ILE A 712 18.13 -0.69 -4.54
CA ILE A 712 18.61 -0.18 -5.86
C ILE A 712 18.18 -1.03 -7.08
N ASP A 713 18.09 -2.34 -6.91
CA ASP A 713 17.84 -3.32 -7.97
C ASP A 713 16.37 -3.80 -8.02
N GLY A 714 15.51 -3.29 -7.14
CA GLY A 714 14.14 -3.76 -6.99
C GLY A 714 13.94 -4.95 -6.04
N SER A 715 15.01 -5.44 -5.39
CA SER A 715 14.89 -6.37 -4.27
C SER A 715 14.26 -5.67 -3.06
N ARG A 716 13.78 -6.43 -2.08
CA ARG A 716 13.04 -5.90 -0.93
C ARG A 716 13.59 -6.44 0.38
N ILE A 717 13.59 -5.58 1.40
CA ILE A 717 13.72 -5.98 2.80
C ILE A 717 12.42 -5.73 3.55
N ARG A 718 12.15 -6.55 4.56
CA ARG A 718 11.17 -6.25 5.60
C ARG A 718 11.85 -5.51 6.75
N THR A 719 11.17 -4.50 7.30
CA THR A 719 11.70 -3.64 8.37
C THR A 719 10.75 -3.69 9.57
N PRO A 720 11.06 -4.50 10.61
CA PRO A 720 10.27 -4.58 11.84
C PRO A 720 10.36 -3.25 12.62
N VAL A 721 9.22 -2.56 12.76
CA VAL A 721 9.11 -1.14 13.19
C VAL A 721 8.23 -0.93 14.44
N VAL A 722 7.42 -1.91 14.85
CA VAL A 722 6.48 -1.78 15.99
C VAL A 722 6.59 -2.99 16.92
N GLY A 723 7.13 -2.80 18.12
CA GLY A 723 7.15 -3.84 19.15
C GLY A 723 5.76 -4.09 19.75
N ALA A 724 5.47 -5.34 20.13
CA ALA A 724 4.18 -5.73 20.70
C ALA A 724 4.36 -6.38 22.08
N TYR A 725 3.82 -5.71 23.10
CA TYR A 725 3.92 -6.10 24.50
C TYR A 725 2.53 -6.33 25.08
N ALA A 726 2.41 -7.31 25.98
CA ALA A 726 1.17 -7.54 26.71
C ALA A 726 1.00 -6.57 27.88
N ARG A 727 -0.20 -6.56 28.49
CA ARG A 727 -0.57 -5.66 29.60
C ARG A 727 0.34 -5.72 30.82
N ASP A 728 1.00 -6.86 31.05
CA ASP A 728 1.95 -7.08 32.13
C ASP A 728 3.41 -6.72 31.77
N GLY A 729 3.64 -6.16 30.58
CA GLY A 729 4.98 -5.87 30.04
C GLY A 729 5.66 -7.06 29.34
N THR A 730 5.02 -8.24 29.27
CA THR A 730 5.60 -9.39 28.56
C THR A 730 5.80 -9.06 27.08
N ASN A 731 7.03 -9.07 26.58
CA ASN A 731 7.31 -9.09 25.16
C ASN A 731 6.80 -10.41 24.57
N LEU A 732 5.93 -10.36 23.56
CA LEU A 732 5.41 -11.55 22.91
C LEU A 732 6.36 -12.09 21.82
N GLU A 733 7.39 -11.32 21.43
CA GLU A 733 8.39 -11.71 20.46
C GLU A 733 9.30 -12.84 20.99
N ASN A 734 9.64 -13.80 20.12
CA ASN A 734 10.31 -15.07 20.44
C ASN A 734 9.61 -15.93 21.52
N TRP A 735 8.46 -15.51 22.03
CA TRP A 735 7.71 -16.23 23.06
C TRP A 735 6.36 -16.72 22.56
N GLY A 736 5.52 -15.84 22.04
CA GLY A 736 4.13 -16.17 21.69
C GLY A 736 3.24 -16.40 22.92
N VAL A 737 2.13 -17.09 22.71
CA VAL A 737 1.04 -17.24 23.67
C VAL A 737 0.80 -18.71 23.96
N ASN A 738 1.01 -19.11 25.22
CA ASN A 738 0.62 -20.43 25.69
C ASN A 738 -0.92 -20.52 25.80
N PRO A 739 -1.54 -21.64 25.40
CA PRO A 739 -2.95 -21.92 25.65
C PRO A 739 -3.19 -22.22 27.14
N ASP A 740 -4.43 -22.03 27.60
CA ASP A 740 -4.84 -22.39 28.97
C ASP A 740 -5.09 -23.90 29.09
N ILE A 741 -5.47 -24.56 27.98
CA ILE A 741 -5.58 -26.01 27.87
C ILE A 741 -4.70 -26.47 26.70
N LYS A 742 -3.54 -27.04 27.02
CA LYS A 742 -2.64 -27.62 26.01
C LYS A 742 -3.22 -28.94 25.47
N ILE A 743 -3.50 -28.98 24.17
CA ILE A 743 -3.92 -30.15 23.42
C ILE A 743 -3.11 -30.20 22.12
N ASP A 744 -2.33 -31.25 21.95
CA ASP A 744 -1.54 -31.48 20.74
C ASP A 744 -2.39 -32.14 19.64
N ARG A 745 -1.88 -32.19 18.41
CA ARG A 745 -2.44 -32.96 17.29
C ARG A 745 -1.29 -33.71 16.63
N THR A 746 -1.22 -35.01 16.82
CA THR A 746 -0.07 -35.81 16.37
C THR A 746 -0.25 -36.31 14.93
N PRO A 747 0.81 -36.76 14.24
CA PRO A 747 0.68 -37.39 12.93
C PRO A 747 -0.26 -38.61 12.93
N GLU A 748 -0.34 -39.34 14.04
CA GLU A 748 -1.28 -40.45 14.20
C GLU A 748 -2.75 -39.98 14.23
N ASP A 749 -3.03 -38.78 14.78
CA ASP A 749 -4.37 -38.18 14.71
C ASP A 749 -4.76 -37.87 13.26
N ASP A 750 -3.82 -37.38 12.45
CA ASP A 750 -4.04 -37.09 11.03
C ASP A 750 -4.33 -38.36 10.22
N LEU A 751 -3.56 -39.43 10.44
CA LEU A 751 -3.74 -40.72 9.77
C LEU A 751 -5.11 -41.35 10.04
N VAL A 752 -5.73 -41.10 11.20
CA VAL A 752 -7.04 -41.65 11.58
C VAL A 752 -8.17 -40.61 11.65
N GLY A 753 -7.96 -39.39 11.13
CA GLY A 753 -9.00 -38.36 11.03
C GLY A 753 -9.52 -37.82 12.37
N ARG A 754 -8.68 -37.81 13.42
CA ARG A 754 -8.99 -37.21 14.73
C ARG A 754 -8.60 -35.72 14.77
N TYR A 755 -9.38 -34.93 15.50
CA TYR A 755 -9.19 -33.48 15.59
C TYR A 755 -9.17 -33.04 17.07
N PRO A 756 -8.25 -33.59 17.89
CA PRO A 756 -8.30 -33.51 19.36
C PRO A 756 -8.38 -32.07 19.90
N GLN A 757 -7.75 -31.11 19.23
CA GLN A 757 -7.85 -29.69 19.58
C GLN A 757 -9.29 -29.15 19.45
N LEU A 758 -9.95 -29.43 18.31
CA LEU A 758 -11.33 -29.00 18.06
C LEU A 758 -12.31 -29.75 18.95
N ASP A 759 -12.11 -31.06 19.10
CA ASP A 759 -12.93 -31.90 19.97
C ASP A 759 -12.81 -31.45 21.44
N GLY A 760 -11.60 -31.14 21.93
CA GLY A 760 -11.37 -30.59 23.26
C GLY A 760 -11.99 -29.20 23.47
N ALA A 761 -12.03 -28.35 22.45
CA ALA A 761 -12.72 -27.06 22.50
C ALA A 761 -14.25 -27.19 22.56
N ILE A 762 -14.82 -28.15 21.82
CA ILE A 762 -16.24 -28.52 21.92
C ILE A 762 -16.56 -29.01 23.34
N ASP A 763 -15.74 -29.92 23.89
CA ASP A 763 -15.96 -30.50 25.23
C ASP A 763 -15.87 -29.43 26.32
N GLU A 764 -14.90 -28.51 26.23
CA GLU A 764 -14.75 -27.42 27.19
C GLU A 764 -15.92 -26.44 27.16
N LEU A 765 -16.44 -26.10 25.98
CA LEU A 765 -17.66 -25.30 25.86
C LEU A 765 -18.86 -26.04 26.46
N LEU A 766 -19.07 -27.32 26.13
CA LEU A 766 -20.21 -28.09 26.63
C LEU A 766 -20.25 -28.20 28.16
N LYS A 767 -19.09 -28.30 28.84
CA LYS A 767 -18.99 -28.24 30.32
C LYS A 767 -19.53 -26.94 30.92
N SER A 768 -19.44 -25.83 30.17
CA SER A 768 -19.87 -24.50 30.62
C SER A 768 -21.36 -24.21 30.35
N LEU A 769 -22.05 -25.08 29.61
CA LEU A 769 -23.46 -24.94 29.29
C LEU A 769 -24.35 -25.69 30.29
N PRO A 770 -25.61 -25.27 30.47
CA PRO A 770 -26.59 -26.05 31.22
C PRO A 770 -26.75 -27.45 30.62
N ALA A 771 -27.11 -28.42 31.47
CA ALA A 771 -27.55 -29.73 31.01
C ALA A 771 -28.70 -29.57 30.00
N GLU A 772 -28.69 -30.42 28.97
CA GLU A 772 -29.67 -30.37 27.90
C GLU A 772 -31.09 -30.54 28.47
N ARG A 773 -31.95 -29.53 28.26
CA ARG A 773 -33.35 -29.66 28.64
C ARG A 773 -34.01 -30.63 27.69
N GLN A 774 -34.28 -31.84 28.17
CA GLN A 774 -35.22 -32.76 27.53
C GLN A 774 -36.51 -31.97 27.23
N LYS A 775 -36.90 -31.96 25.96
CA LYS A 775 -38.12 -31.30 25.47
C LYS A 775 -39.32 -32.21 25.61
#